data_AF-A0A1E1JXE9-F1
#
_entry.id   AF-A0A1E1JXE9-F1
#
_cell.length_a   1.000
_cell.length_b   1.000
_cell.length_c   1.000
_cell.angle_alpha   90.00
_cell.angle_beta   90.00
_cell.angle_gamma   90.00
#
_symmetry.space_group_name_H-M   'P 1'
#
loop_
_entity.id
_entity.type
_entity.pdbx_description
1 polymer ?
#
loop_
_entity_poly.entity_id
_entity_poly.type
_entity_poly.pdbx_seq_one_letter_code
_entity_poly.pdbx_strand_id
1 'polypeptide(L)'
;MVLELQPALPSDSDRIATIHLLAFDSNPLLHAQFPTPASLTALHSILRQETLHAIQNTKDTNAILIVKDTNLEKQEQIIAFAKWDLPTGKKVVLHERVTWPDFCRREWLDGYHELAEAAKERVMGSAKCYRLTFVGTLPKHQGRGAGTLLSKWGVQKAKDDNLPVYLESTIAASPLYRRLGFVALDGLSMVLPGNGPDGGPNIYEEIGMLKTPEGSDMDRWDSSLNISSLVLDYEAGIKPQHVIQAVYDRIEAYKAIQPSVWIHLQPFGEAMRAAMEISIKWPDSDKRPPLWGVPFSVKDSINIAGIQTTTGCPALAFTPTESAPVSQHCINAGGLFIGKTNMEQLATGMTGCRSAFGTLHSTFSKAHCVGGSSSGSAVSVSAGLVSFSLGSDTAGSIRVPALFNGVVGFKPTKGTVSARGVSPASLHQDCVSFLTTDVLDAERVWNVCKGFDKSDVFAKLPSQMQTSRLDPGKQQRSLKFRFGVPPPSALEICSPIYRKIFLQVIEALQNNGGESVDLDWEPFERANELLYNSSFVEERLTMFPEGWLDENKQKLHPVTRQVFEAIQARKGTAVNLFRDLHKQAEYVREVQDILTLKEVEEGVDEITLIIVPTTPFHPMIKEVEEDPIAINGRLGSFAHFGNVLDLVGVAIPCGRYESHVLNEAGKKVELLFGVTVLTGMGFDGELLKLVGEWEEWFDDIGSVDGGSRE
;
A
#
# COMPACT_ATOMS: atom_id res chain seq x y z
N MET A 1 -34.49 -5.02 30.41
CA MET A 1 -34.15 -6.42 30.05
C MET A 1 -33.20 -6.91 31.12
N VAL A 2 -33.55 -7.94 31.87
CA VAL A 2 -32.67 -8.48 32.93
C VAL A 2 -31.92 -9.65 32.31
N LEU A 3 -30.66 -9.42 31.99
CA LEU A 3 -29.74 -10.46 31.52
C LEU A 3 -29.01 -11.04 32.73
N GLU A 4 -29.09 -12.35 32.92
CA GLU A 4 -28.45 -13.05 34.04
C GLU A 4 -27.31 -13.94 33.54
N LEU A 5 -26.11 -13.71 34.05
CA LEU A 5 -24.92 -14.53 33.80
C LEU A 5 -24.82 -15.63 34.85
N GLN A 6 -24.65 -16.88 34.43
CA GLN A 6 -24.44 -18.01 35.34
C GLN A 6 -23.59 -19.13 34.69
N PRO A 7 -22.96 -20.01 35.48
CA PRO A 7 -22.35 -21.24 34.97
C PRO A 7 -23.38 -22.14 34.28
N ALA A 8 -22.95 -22.85 33.24
CA ALA A 8 -23.77 -23.83 32.54
C ALA A 8 -23.97 -25.11 33.38
N LEU A 9 -25.17 -25.69 33.30
CA LEU A 9 -25.51 -26.98 33.87
C LEU A 9 -25.45 -28.08 32.79
N PRO A 10 -25.29 -29.37 33.17
CA PRO A 10 -25.34 -30.48 32.20
C PRO A 10 -26.59 -30.49 31.31
N SER A 11 -27.73 -30.02 31.83
CA SER A 11 -28.99 -29.87 31.08
C SER A 11 -28.93 -28.85 29.94
N ASP A 12 -27.97 -27.91 29.99
CA ASP A 12 -27.88 -26.79 29.06
C ASP A 12 -27.10 -27.15 27.78
N SER A 13 -26.41 -28.30 27.76
CA SER A 13 -25.45 -28.68 26.70
C SER A 13 -26.07 -28.69 25.29
N ASP A 14 -27.31 -29.15 25.18
CA ASP A 14 -28.03 -29.25 23.90
C ASP A 14 -28.40 -27.86 23.36
N ARG A 15 -28.87 -26.98 24.25
CA ARG A 15 -29.18 -25.59 23.92
C ARG A 15 -27.92 -24.82 23.54
N ILE A 16 -26.80 -25.05 24.23
CA ILE A 16 -25.49 -24.46 23.90
C ILE A 16 -25.03 -24.90 22.50
N ALA A 17 -25.09 -26.19 22.18
CA ALA A 17 -24.75 -26.70 20.84
C ALA A 17 -25.62 -26.07 19.73
N THR A 18 -26.91 -25.90 20.01
CA THR A 18 -27.85 -25.22 19.10
C THR A 18 -27.48 -23.75 18.89
N ILE A 19 -27.18 -23.01 19.97
CA ILE A 19 -26.75 -21.60 19.87
C ILE A 19 -25.42 -21.50 19.12
N HIS A 20 -24.50 -22.44 19.31
CA HIS A 20 -23.20 -22.45 18.63
C HIS A 20 -23.39 -22.43 17.11
N LEU A 21 -24.17 -23.38 16.58
CA LEU A 21 -24.44 -23.46 15.14
C LEU A 21 -25.17 -22.23 14.62
N LEU A 22 -26.23 -21.80 15.32
CA LEU A 22 -27.02 -20.63 14.89
C LEU A 22 -26.23 -19.31 14.94
N ALA A 23 -25.33 -19.14 15.90
CA ALA A 23 -24.51 -17.94 16.02
C ALA A 23 -23.43 -17.85 14.93
N PHE A 24 -23.01 -18.99 14.37
CA PHE A 24 -21.92 -19.10 13.41
C PHE A 24 -22.37 -19.56 12.02
N ASP A 25 -23.68 -19.64 11.77
CA ASP A 25 -24.22 -20.07 10.47
C ASP A 25 -23.76 -19.16 9.32
N SER A 26 -23.45 -17.90 9.57
CA SER A 26 -22.87 -17.00 8.55
C SER A 26 -21.35 -17.12 8.41
N ASN A 27 -20.67 -17.93 9.24
CA ASN A 27 -19.21 -18.06 9.19
C ASN A 27 -18.82 -19.04 8.06
N PRO A 28 -18.05 -18.59 7.05
CA PRO A 28 -17.67 -19.45 5.93
C PRO A 28 -16.77 -20.62 6.34
N LEU A 29 -15.98 -20.50 7.41
CA LEU A 29 -15.13 -21.58 7.91
C LEU A 29 -15.98 -22.78 8.38
N LEU A 30 -17.11 -22.52 9.05
CA LEU A 30 -18.03 -23.56 9.52
C LEU A 30 -18.51 -24.42 8.34
N HIS A 31 -18.92 -23.79 7.24
CA HIS A 31 -19.43 -24.50 6.06
C HIS A 31 -18.34 -25.13 5.21
N ALA A 32 -17.11 -24.61 5.25
CA ALA A 32 -15.96 -25.27 4.64
C ALA A 32 -15.61 -26.58 5.37
N GLN A 33 -15.64 -26.57 6.70
CA GLN A 33 -15.39 -27.73 7.56
C GLN A 33 -16.55 -28.73 7.53
N PHE A 34 -17.79 -28.24 7.51
CA PHE A 34 -19.03 -29.03 7.61
C PHE A 34 -20.01 -28.66 6.47
N PRO A 35 -19.75 -29.13 5.22
CA PRO A 35 -20.44 -28.65 4.02
C PRO A 35 -21.85 -29.22 3.80
N THR A 36 -22.30 -30.18 4.61
CA THR A 36 -23.59 -30.86 4.43
C THR A 36 -24.49 -30.75 5.66
N PRO A 37 -25.82 -30.83 5.52
CA PRO A 37 -26.73 -30.90 6.67
C PRO A 37 -26.42 -32.07 7.62
N ALA A 38 -25.97 -33.21 7.08
CA ALA A 38 -25.54 -34.36 7.87
C ALA A 38 -24.28 -34.03 8.70
N SER A 39 -23.32 -33.31 8.12
CA SER A 39 -22.13 -32.84 8.83
C SER A 39 -22.42 -31.84 9.94
N LEU A 40 -23.35 -30.90 9.73
CA LEU A 40 -23.81 -29.97 10.76
C LEU A 40 -24.58 -30.68 11.88
N THR A 41 -25.39 -31.69 11.54
CA THR A 41 -26.09 -32.52 12.53
C THR A 41 -25.11 -33.32 13.39
N ALA A 42 -24.08 -33.89 12.77
CA ALA A 42 -23.02 -34.59 13.51
C ALA A 42 -22.24 -33.62 14.41
N LEU A 43 -21.89 -32.43 13.90
CA LEU A 43 -21.23 -31.38 14.68
C LEU A 43 -22.08 -30.97 15.89
N HIS A 44 -23.40 -30.83 15.76
CA HIS A 44 -24.29 -30.55 16.89
C HIS A 44 -24.13 -31.59 18.01
N SER A 45 -24.17 -32.88 17.65
CA SER A 45 -24.01 -33.99 18.59
C SER A 45 -22.64 -33.96 19.28
N ILE A 46 -21.57 -33.67 18.53
CA ILE A 46 -20.21 -33.54 19.04
C ILE A 46 -20.11 -32.36 20.01
N LEU A 47 -20.56 -31.17 19.60
CA LEU A 47 -20.57 -29.96 20.44
C LEU A 47 -21.33 -30.16 21.74
N ARG A 48 -22.46 -30.88 21.69
CA ARG A 48 -23.26 -31.24 22.86
C ARG A 48 -22.45 -32.14 23.81
N GLN A 49 -21.83 -33.20 23.29
CA GLN A 49 -21.02 -34.14 24.08
C GLN A 49 -19.79 -33.46 24.69
N GLU A 50 -19.08 -32.63 23.92
CA GLU A 50 -17.94 -31.87 24.41
C GLU A 50 -18.33 -30.89 25.51
N THR A 51 -19.43 -30.16 25.32
CA THR A 51 -19.95 -29.21 26.32
C THR A 51 -20.34 -29.94 27.60
N LEU A 52 -21.03 -31.08 27.48
CA LEU A 52 -21.40 -31.92 28.62
C LEU A 52 -20.16 -32.42 29.37
N HIS A 53 -19.17 -32.95 28.65
CA HIS A 53 -17.92 -33.43 29.22
C HIS A 53 -17.17 -32.31 29.96
N ALA A 54 -17.08 -31.13 29.35
CA ALA A 54 -16.38 -30.00 29.96
C ALA A 54 -17.06 -29.52 31.26
N ILE A 55 -18.40 -29.47 31.29
CA ILE A 55 -19.15 -29.12 32.50
C ILE A 55 -18.93 -30.15 33.63
N GLN A 56 -18.82 -31.44 33.29
CA GLN A 56 -18.74 -32.53 34.27
C GLN A 56 -17.33 -32.82 34.76
N ASN A 57 -16.35 -32.82 33.86
CA ASN A 57 -15.04 -33.45 34.08
C ASN A 57 -13.85 -32.49 34.03
N THR A 58 -14.04 -31.25 33.55
CA THR A 58 -12.91 -30.33 33.31
C THR A 58 -13.09 -28.97 33.99
N LYS A 59 -13.82 -28.92 35.11
CA LYS A 59 -14.10 -27.68 35.86
C LYS A 59 -12.84 -26.91 36.31
N ASP A 60 -11.72 -27.61 36.48
CA ASP A 60 -10.44 -27.01 36.86
C ASP A 60 -9.63 -26.50 35.66
N THR A 61 -10.03 -26.82 34.43
CA THR A 61 -9.32 -26.42 33.20
C THR A 61 -10.19 -25.62 32.23
N ASN A 62 -11.52 -25.66 32.37
CA ASN A 62 -12.47 -24.96 31.51
C ASN A 62 -13.62 -24.35 32.31
N ALA A 63 -14.15 -23.23 31.83
CA ALA A 63 -15.40 -22.66 32.30
C ALA A 63 -16.37 -22.46 31.15
N ILE A 64 -17.62 -22.91 31.34
CA ILE A 64 -18.71 -22.70 30.38
C ILE A 64 -19.78 -21.86 31.06
N LEU A 65 -20.07 -20.72 30.45
CA LEU A 65 -21.01 -19.72 30.98
C LEU A 65 -22.17 -19.53 30.01
N ILE A 66 -23.33 -19.19 30.55
CA ILE A 66 -24.52 -18.87 29.77
C ILE A 66 -25.11 -17.54 30.22
N VAL A 67 -25.78 -16.86 29.31
CA VAL A 67 -26.62 -15.70 29.61
C VAL A 67 -28.08 -16.05 29.37
N LYS A 68 -28.91 -15.78 30.38
CA LYS A 68 -30.35 -15.93 30.31
C LYS A 68 -31.04 -14.58 30.15
N ASP A 69 -32.06 -14.52 29.28
CA ASP A 69 -33.04 -13.44 29.25
C ASP A 69 -34.26 -13.85 30.06
N THR A 70 -34.42 -13.28 31.26
CA THR A 70 -35.46 -13.70 32.21
C THR A 70 -36.88 -13.39 31.73
N ASN A 71 -37.03 -12.58 30.68
CA ASN A 71 -38.32 -12.26 30.08
C ASN A 71 -38.83 -13.36 29.13
N LEU A 72 -37.98 -14.35 28.79
CA LEU A 72 -38.37 -15.46 27.92
C LEU A 72 -38.90 -16.65 28.73
N GLU A 73 -39.66 -17.51 28.05
CA GLU A 73 -40.09 -18.79 28.60
C GLU A 73 -38.88 -19.67 28.97
N LYS A 74 -38.99 -20.46 30.04
CA LYS A 74 -37.87 -21.23 30.62
C LYS A 74 -37.04 -22.04 29.60
N GLN A 75 -37.66 -22.57 28.56
CA GLN A 75 -37.00 -23.35 27.51
C GLN A 75 -36.19 -22.49 26.52
N GLU A 76 -36.53 -21.21 26.38
CA GLU A 76 -35.85 -20.26 25.48
C GLU A 76 -34.91 -19.29 26.19
N GLN A 77 -34.88 -19.30 27.53
CA GLN A 77 -34.16 -18.32 28.34
C GLN A 77 -32.68 -18.21 28.00
N ILE A 78 -32.00 -19.31 27.64
CA ILE A 78 -30.59 -19.27 27.27
C ILE A 78 -30.45 -18.68 25.86
N ILE A 79 -29.84 -17.50 25.80
CA ILE A 79 -29.69 -16.71 24.57
C ILE A 79 -28.24 -16.58 24.08
N ALA A 80 -27.26 -16.83 24.96
CA ALA A 80 -25.84 -16.77 24.64
C ALA A 80 -25.02 -17.67 25.57
N PHE A 81 -23.81 -18.02 25.14
CA PHE A 81 -22.85 -18.78 25.93
C PHE A 81 -21.40 -18.39 25.59
N ALA A 82 -20.47 -18.72 26.49
CA ALA A 82 -19.03 -18.65 26.22
C ALA A 82 -18.30 -19.86 26.79
N LYS A 83 -17.20 -20.24 26.12
CA LYS A 83 -16.25 -21.25 26.56
C LYS A 83 -14.91 -20.58 26.86
N TRP A 84 -14.35 -20.91 28.01
CA TRP A 84 -13.07 -20.39 28.49
C TRP A 84 -12.12 -21.54 28.81
N ASP A 85 -10.86 -21.41 28.41
CA ASP A 85 -9.76 -22.19 28.97
C ASP A 85 -9.17 -21.41 30.17
N LEU A 86 -8.96 -22.12 31.27
CA LEU A 86 -8.42 -21.59 32.52
C LEU A 86 -6.89 -21.74 32.58
N PRO A 87 -6.17 -20.92 33.36
CA PRO A 87 -4.70 -20.92 33.42
C PRO A 87 -4.05 -22.15 34.12
N THR A 88 -4.85 -23.15 34.49
CA THR A 88 -4.47 -24.30 35.31
C THR A 88 -4.40 -25.60 34.51
N GLY A 89 -3.20 -26.20 34.41
CA GLY A 89 -2.99 -27.62 34.07
C GLY A 89 -2.91 -28.03 32.59
N LYS A 90 -2.33 -29.22 32.33
CA LYS A 90 -2.22 -29.81 30.98
C LYS A 90 -3.62 -30.09 30.41
N LYS A 91 -3.89 -29.55 29.22
CA LYS A 91 -5.10 -29.81 28.43
C LYS A 91 -5.32 -31.32 28.27
N VAL A 92 -6.56 -31.77 28.48
CA VAL A 92 -7.04 -32.99 27.83
C VAL A 92 -7.57 -32.52 26.47
N VAL A 93 -6.77 -32.68 25.41
CA VAL A 93 -7.20 -32.36 24.04
C VAL A 93 -8.22 -33.42 23.62
N LEU A 94 -9.51 -33.11 23.74
CA LEU A 94 -10.58 -34.03 23.33
C LEU A 94 -10.64 -34.24 21.83
N HIS A 95 -10.09 -33.32 21.03
CA HIS A 95 -10.01 -33.45 19.57
C HIS A 95 -9.32 -34.76 19.12
N GLU A 96 -8.37 -35.27 19.91
CA GLU A 96 -7.69 -36.55 19.67
C GLU A 96 -8.58 -37.79 19.97
N ARG A 97 -9.73 -37.60 20.62
CA ARG A 97 -10.68 -38.66 20.99
C ARG A 97 -12.01 -38.62 20.22
N VAL A 98 -12.22 -37.60 19.39
CA VAL A 98 -13.43 -37.46 18.57
C VAL A 98 -13.20 -38.16 17.24
N THR A 99 -13.98 -39.21 16.98
CA THR A 99 -14.06 -39.80 15.64
C THR A 99 -14.94 -38.91 14.77
N TRP A 100 -14.31 -38.07 13.96
CA TRP A 100 -15.01 -37.24 12.98
C TRP A 100 -15.64 -38.10 11.88
N PRO A 101 -16.90 -37.88 11.49
CA PRO A 101 -17.49 -38.58 10.36
C PRO A 101 -16.78 -38.25 9.04
N ASP A 102 -16.81 -39.17 8.08
CA ASP A 102 -16.11 -39.06 6.78
C ASP A 102 -16.50 -37.83 5.94
N PHE A 103 -17.69 -37.25 6.20
CA PHE A 103 -18.18 -36.04 5.52
C PHE A 103 -17.72 -34.72 6.17
N CYS A 104 -16.90 -34.78 7.22
CA CYS A 104 -16.19 -33.63 7.79
C CYS A 104 -14.88 -33.40 7.02
N ARG A 105 -14.62 -32.17 6.60
CA ARG A 105 -13.38 -31.83 5.89
C ARG A 105 -12.27 -31.53 6.87
N ARG A 106 -11.50 -32.56 7.22
CA ARG A 106 -10.42 -32.47 8.22
C ARG A 106 -9.33 -31.49 7.84
N GLU A 107 -9.06 -31.29 6.56
CA GLU A 107 -8.01 -30.37 6.11
C GLU A 107 -8.22 -28.93 6.61
N TRP A 108 -9.46 -28.45 6.67
CA TRP A 108 -9.79 -27.09 7.14
C TRP A 108 -9.95 -27.01 8.66
N LEU A 109 -10.32 -28.13 9.28
CA LEU A 109 -10.49 -28.21 10.72
C LEU A 109 -9.13 -28.28 11.42
N ASP A 110 -8.27 -29.21 10.98
CA ASP A 110 -6.93 -29.40 11.53
C ASP A 110 -6.06 -28.17 11.16
N GLY A 111 -6.18 -27.65 9.93
CA GLY A 111 -5.49 -26.44 9.49
C GLY A 111 -5.83 -25.18 10.30
N TYR A 112 -7.11 -24.95 10.62
CA TYR A 112 -7.49 -23.84 11.51
C TYR A 112 -6.92 -24.03 12.92
N HIS A 113 -6.98 -25.24 13.47
CA HIS A 113 -6.45 -25.53 14.80
C HIS A 113 -4.95 -25.23 14.91
N GLU A 114 -4.16 -25.68 13.93
CA GLU A 114 -2.72 -25.41 13.85
C GLU A 114 -2.43 -23.90 13.78
N LEU A 115 -3.17 -23.16 12.94
CA LEU A 115 -3.02 -21.71 12.81
C LEU A 115 -3.34 -20.97 14.11
N ALA A 116 -4.44 -21.33 14.78
CA ALA A 116 -4.88 -20.70 16.01
C ALA A 116 -3.92 -20.97 17.18
N GLU A 117 -3.44 -22.20 17.35
CA GLU A 117 -2.44 -22.49 18.38
C GLU A 117 -1.09 -21.83 18.07
N ALA A 118 -0.66 -21.78 16.80
CA ALA A 118 0.55 -21.05 16.42
C ALA A 118 0.44 -19.53 16.68
N ALA A 119 -0.74 -18.95 16.45
CA ALA A 119 -0.99 -17.54 16.76
C ALA A 119 -0.91 -17.25 18.26
N LYS A 120 -1.54 -18.11 19.07
CA LYS A 120 -1.42 -18.04 20.53
C LYS A 120 0.03 -18.19 20.97
N GLU A 121 0.77 -19.17 20.46
CA GLU A 121 2.17 -19.41 20.79
C GLU A 121 3.03 -18.16 20.51
N ARG A 122 2.82 -17.47 19.39
CA ARG A 122 3.53 -16.22 19.07
C ARG A 122 3.22 -15.09 20.07
N VAL A 123 1.95 -14.94 20.46
CA VAL A 123 1.52 -13.86 21.36
C VAL A 123 1.87 -14.14 22.82
N MET A 124 1.65 -15.37 23.28
CA MET A 124 1.70 -15.76 24.69
C MET A 124 2.95 -16.57 25.07
N GLY A 125 3.59 -17.23 24.10
CA GLY A 125 4.59 -18.26 24.37
C GLY A 125 4.06 -19.29 25.37
N SER A 126 4.84 -19.53 26.44
CA SER A 126 4.47 -20.45 27.52
C SER A 126 3.74 -19.78 28.70
N ALA A 127 3.44 -18.49 28.63
CA ALA A 127 2.78 -17.79 29.73
C ALA A 127 1.34 -18.29 29.93
N LYS A 128 0.92 -18.33 31.19
CA LYS A 128 -0.45 -18.67 31.56
C LYS A 128 -1.39 -17.52 31.20
N CYS A 129 -2.55 -17.84 30.69
CA CYS A 129 -3.61 -16.87 30.41
C CYS A 129 -4.99 -17.52 30.58
N TYR A 130 -6.00 -16.67 30.73
CA TYR A 130 -7.37 -17.04 30.39
C TYR A 130 -7.53 -16.97 28.87
N ARG A 131 -8.06 -17.99 28.22
CA ARG A 131 -8.37 -17.94 26.78
C ARG A 131 -9.87 -18.02 26.56
N LEU A 132 -10.44 -17.00 25.93
CA LEU A 132 -11.82 -17.08 25.44
C LEU A 132 -11.79 -17.85 24.12
N THR A 133 -12.19 -19.12 24.16
CA THR A 133 -12.13 -20.01 22.99
C THR A 133 -13.40 -19.91 22.14
N PHE A 134 -14.52 -19.48 22.73
CA PHE A 134 -15.75 -19.30 21.99
C PHE A 134 -16.71 -18.34 22.69
N VAL A 135 -17.41 -17.51 21.90
CA VAL A 135 -18.60 -16.78 22.36
C VAL A 135 -19.67 -16.82 21.28
N GLY A 136 -20.87 -17.24 21.65
CA GLY A 136 -22.01 -17.34 20.74
C GLY A 136 -23.22 -16.63 21.32
N THR A 137 -23.88 -15.80 20.53
CA THR A 137 -25.17 -15.19 20.86
C THR A 137 -26.15 -15.47 19.73
N LEU A 138 -27.37 -15.89 20.07
CA LEU A 138 -28.42 -16.11 19.09
C LEU A 138 -28.60 -14.85 18.22
N PRO A 139 -28.73 -14.97 16.88
CA PRO A 139 -28.82 -13.82 15.97
C PRO A 139 -29.85 -12.77 16.41
N LYS A 140 -31.06 -13.20 16.80
CA LYS A 140 -32.14 -12.31 17.28
C LYS A 140 -31.83 -11.52 18.57
N HIS A 141 -30.81 -11.95 19.32
CA HIS A 141 -30.37 -11.35 20.60
C HIS A 141 -29.00 -10.65 20.52
N GLN A 142 -28.35 -10.62 19.34
CA GLN A 142 -27.10 -9.88 19.16
C GLN A 142 -27.29 -8.37 19.43
N GLY A 143 -26.22 -7.69 19.83
CA GLY A 143 -26.25 -6.26 20.18
C GLY A 143 -26.91 -5.91 21.51
N ARG A 144 -27.40 -6.89 22.28
CA ARG A 144 -28.08 -6.67 23.58
C ARG A 144 -27.17 -6.77 24.81
N GLY A 145 -25.85 -6.91 24.63
CA GLY A 145 -24.87 -6.96 25.72
C GLY A 145 -24.56 -8.35 26.30
N ALA A 146 -25.19 -9.42 25.83
CA ALA A 146 -24.95 -10.78 26.33
C ALA A 146 -23.48 -11.24 26.14
N GLY A 147 -22.92 -11.06 24.94
CA GLY A 147 -21.51 -11.32 24.68
C GLY A 147 -20.58 -10.49 25.56
N THR A 148 -20.91 -9.23 25.83
CA THR A 148 -20.14 -8.36 26.73
C THR A 148 -20.13 -8.89 28.17
N LEU A 149 -21.26 -9.37 28.69
CA LEU A 149 -21.33 -9.97 30.03
C LEU A 149 -20.44 -11.21 30.13
N LEU A 150 -20.50 -12.08 29.12
CA LEU A 150 -19.68 -13.29 29.04
C LEU A 150 -18.18 -12.98 29.00
N SER A 151 -17.79 -12.00 28.19
CA SER A 151 -16.38 -11.57 28.07
C SER A 151 -15.88 -10.91 29.36
N LYS A 152 -16.69 -10.07 30.00
CA LYS A 152 -16.33 -9.36 31.24
C LYS A 152 -16.05 -10.30 32.41
N TRP A 153 -16.70 -11.46 32.47
CA TRP A 153 -16.42 -12.45 33.50
C TRP A 153 -14.96 -12.90 33.49
N GLY A 154 -14.44 -13.32 32.32
CA GLY A 154 -13.07 -13.80 32.22
C GLY A 154 -12.05 -12.68 32.38
N VAL A 155 -12.37 -11.48 31.89
CA VAL A 155 -11.56 -10.28 32.15
C VAL A 155 -11.46 -9.95 33.63
N GLN A 156 -12.55 -10.05 34.39
CA GLN A 156 -12.52 -9.80 35.84
C GLN A 156 -11.71 -10.88 36.56
N LYS A 157 -11.91 -12.16 36.21
CA LYS A 157 -11.12 -13.27 36.78
C LYS A 157 -9.62 -13.13 36.53
N ALA A 158 -9.26 -12.81 35.30
CA ALA A 158 -7.87 -12.59 34.92
C ALA A 158 -7.26 -11.40 35.68
N LYS A 159 -8.03 -10.33 35.89
CA LYS A 159 -7.61 -9.19 36.71
C LYS A 159 -7.39 -9.59 38.18
N ASP A 160 -8.31 -10.36 38.77
CA ASP A 160 -8.21 -10.82 40.16
C ASP A 160 -6.95 -11.71 40.36
N ASP A 161 -6.61 -12.51 39.35
CA ASP A 161 -5.47 -13.42 39.36
C ASP A 161 -4.15 -12.78 38.86
N ASN A 162 -4.20 -11.51 38.43
CA ASN A 162 -3.09 -10.82 37.76
C ASN A 162 -2.51 -11.59 36.56
N LEU A 163 -3.39 -12.13 35.72
CA LEU A 163 -3.05 -12.88 34.51
C LEU A 163 -3.66 -12.22 33.25
N PRO A 164 -3.05 -12.40 32.07
CA PRO A 164 -3.59 -11.88 30.83
C PRO A 164 -4.80 -12.70 30.31
N VAL A 165 -5.57 -12.07 29.42
CA VAL A 165 -6.63 -12.71 28.63
C VAL A 165 -6.25 -12.70 27.15
N TYR A 166 -6.31 -13.85 26.51
CA TYR A 166 -6.07 -14.01 25.08
C TYR A 166 -7.33 -14.54 24.37
N LEU A 167 -7.54 -14.15 23.11
CA LEU A 167 -8.62 -14.66 22.27
C LEU A 167 -8.30 -14.52 20.78
N GLU A 168 -8.89 -15.38 19.97
CA GLU A 168 -9.04 -15.18 18.53
C GLU A 168 -10.38 -14.50 18.24
N SER A 169 -10.35 -13.42 17.47
CA SER A 169 -11.55 -12.68 17.07
C SER A 169 -11.67 -12.66 15.56
N THR A 170 -12.86 -12.93 15.05
CA THR A 170 -13.20 -12.53 13.68
C THR A 170 -13.06 -11.02 13.53
N ILE A 171 -12.78 -10.56 12.32
CA ILE A 171 -12.60 -9.14 12.00
C ILE A 171 -13.83 -8.34 12.43
N ALA A 172 -15.03 -8.84 12.15
CA ALA A 172 -16.30 -8.22 12.50
C ALA A 172 -16.55 -8.10 14.02
N ALA A 173 -16.05 -9.05 14.82
CA ALA A 173 -16.20 -9.03 16.27
C ALA A 173 -15.12 -8.19 16.98
N SER A 174 -13.99 -7.93 16.33
CA SER A 174 -12.84 -7.24 16.94
C SER A 174 -13.17 -5.89 17.59
N PRO A 175 -14.08 -5.03 17.06
CA PRO A 175 -14.41 -3.76 17.70
C PRO A 175 -15.04 -3.92 19.09
N LEU A 176 -15.74 -5.04 19.34
CA LEU A 176 -16.28 -5.35 20.67
C LEU A 176 -15.15 -5.55 21.68
N TYR A 177 -14.15 -6.35 21.34
CA TYR A 177 -13.04 -6.66 22.23
C TYR A 177 -12.12 -5.45 22.42
N ARG A 178 -11.92 -4.62 21.39
CA ARG A 178 -11.22 -3.33 21.55
C ARG A 178 -11.89 -2.44 22.61
N ARG A 179 -13.22 -2.35 22.63
CA ARG A 179 -13.97 -1.63 23.70
C ARG A 179 -13.83 -2.25 25.09
N LEU A 180 -13.41 -3.51 25.18
CA LEU A 180 -13.07 -4.17 26.44
C LEU A 180 -11.59 -4.01 26.80
N GLY A 181 -10.83 -3.26 26.00
CA GLY A 181 -9.41 -2.98 26.17
C GLY A 181 -8.52 -4.17 25.79
N PHE A 182 -8.90 -4.91 24.74
CA PHE A 182 -8.01 -5.85 24.06
C PHE A 182 -7.28 -5.16 22.91
N VAL A 183 -6.04 -5.58 22.66
CA VAL A 183 -5.18 -5.10 21.58
C VAL A 183 -4.93 -6.25 20.61
N ALA A 184 -5.07 -6.00 19.31
CA ALA A 184 -4.70 -6.97 18.27
C ALA A 184 -3.18 -7.05 18.18
N LEU A 185 -2.62 -8.26 18.25
CA LEU A 185 -1.17 -8.49 18.28
C LEU A 185 -0.68 -9.46 17.21
N ASP A 186 -1.56 -10.30 16.68
CA ASP A 186 -1.24 -11.26 15.63
C ASP A 186 -2.48 -11.50 14.74
N GLY A 187 -2.31 -12.22 13.64
CA GLY A 187 -3.43 -12.68 12.85
C GLY A 187 -3.20 -14.01 12.17
N LEU A 188 -4.31 -14.59 11.72
CA LEU A 188 -4.35 -15.85 11.00
C LEU A 188 -5.31 -15.71 9.82
N SER A 189 -4.92 -16.33 8.71
CA SER A 189 -5.71 -16.36 7.48
C SER A 189 -5.71 -17.77 6.90
N MET A 190 -6.79 -18.14 6.21
CA MET A 190 -6.90 -19.40 5.49
C MET A 190 -7.70 -19.23 4.21
N VAL A 191 -7.21 -19.83 3.12
CA VAL A 191 -7.90 -19.83 1.83
C VAL A 191 -8.90 -20.98 1.81
N LEU A 192 -10.19 -20.65 1.87
CA LEU A 192 -11.29 -21.59 1.81
C LEU A 192 -11.74 -21.86 0.36
N PRO A 193 -12.35 -23.02 0.07
CA PRO A 193 -12.98 -23.27 -1.22
C PRO A 193 -14.09 -22.25 -1.48
N GLY A 194 -14.20 -21.80 -2.73
CA GLY A 194 -15.27 -20.90 -3.15
C GLY A 194 -16.65 -21.55 -3.16
N ASN A 195 -17.68 -20.73 -3.04
CA ASN A 195 -19.07 -21.19 -3.10
C ASN A 195 -19.54 -21.24 -4.56
N GLY A 196 -19.39 -22.39 -5.23
CA GLY A 196 -19.95 -22.67 -6.57
C GLY A 196 -18.92 -22.72 -7.72
N PRO A 197 -19.35 -23.08 -8.95
CA PRO A 197 -18.45 -23.28 -10.09
C PRO A 197 -17.69 -22.01 -10.54
N ASP A 198 -18.21 -20.83 -10.21
CA ASP A 198 -17.60 -19.52 -10.52
C ASP A 198 -17.09 -18.78 -9.27
N GLY A 199 -17.21 -19.38 -8.08
CA GLY A 199 -16.77 -18.78 -6.83
C GLY A 199 -15.27 -18.93 -6.66
N GLY A 200 -14.53 -17.84 -6.76
CA GLY A 200 -13.10 -17.83 -6.41
C GLY A 200 -12.85 -18.20 -4.94
N PRO A 201 -11.58 -18.44 -4.54
CA PRO A 201 -11.22 -18.73 -3.16
C PRO A 201 -11.68 -17.62 -2.20
N ASN A 202 -12.24 -18.00 -1.05
CA ASN A 202 -12.64 -17.07 0.02
C ASN A 202 -11.54 -17.03 1.08
N ILE A 203 -11.02 -15.85 1.43
CA ILE A 203 -10.04 -15.71 2.52
C ILE A 203 -10.82 -15.58 3.84
N TYR A 204 -10.61 -16.53 4.74
CA TYR A 204 -11.06 -16.45 6.13
C TYR A 204 -9.98 -15.80 6.99
N GLU A 205 -10.36 -14.90 7.88
CA GLU A 205 -9.40 -14.18 8.74
C GLU A 205 -9.89 -14.01 10.17
N GLU A 206 -8.94 -14.14 11.10
CA GLU A 206 -9.09 -13.75 12.50
C GLU A 206 -7.84 -13.01 12.99
N ILE A 207 -8.00 -12.27 14.08
CA ILE A 207 -6.91 -11.59 14.78
C ILE A 207 -6.77 -12.14 16.20
N GLY A 208 -5.54 -12.42 16.60
CA GLY A 208 -5.18 -12.76 17.97
C GLY A 208 -5.13 -11.48 18.80
N MET A 209 -5.94 -11.41 19.85
CA MET A 209 -6.06 -10.24 20.71
C MET A 209 -5.68 -10.56 22.15
N LEU A 210 -4.99 -9.61 22.80
CA LEU A 210 -4.51 -9.73 24.17
C LEU A 210 -5.03 -8.59 25.04
N LYS A 211 -5.37 -8.90 26.28
CA LYS A 211 -5.61 -7.93 27.35
C LYS A 211 -4.74 -8.27 28.55
N THR A 212 -3.90 -7.33 28.98
CA THR A 212 -3.04 -7.46 30.17
C THR A 212 -3.70 -6.85 31.42
N PRO A 213 -3.32 -7.31 32.64
CA PRO A 213 -3.87 -6.80 33.90
C PRO A 213 -3.58 -5.32 34.17
N GLU A 214 -2.39 -4.87 33.78
CA GLU A 214 -1.90 -3.50 34.00
C GLU A 214 -2.74 -2.45 33.26
N GLY A 215 -3.56 -2.90 32.29
CA GLY A 215 -4.30 -2.02 31.41
C GLY A 215 -3.35 -1.39 30.41
N SER A 216 -3.53 -1.71 29.14
CA SER A 216 -3.02 -0.84 28.10
C SER A 216 -4.13 0.18 27.84
N ASP A 217 -4.01 1.39 28.38
CA ASP A 217 -4.75 2.55 27.86
C ASP A 217 -4.19 2.82 26.46
N MET A 218 -4.62 1.99 25.52
CA MET A 218 -4.27 2.15 24.12
C MET A 218 -5.29 3.11 23.54
N ASP A 219 -4.99 4.39 23.66
CA ASP A 219 -5.55 5.38 22.77
C ASP A 219 -5.26 4.96 21.33
N ARG A 220 -6.23 5.23 20.45
CA ARG A 220 -6.11 5.01 19.01
C ARG A 220 -4.88 5.78 18.53
N TRP A 221 -3.88 5.07 18.00
CA TRP A 221 -2.75 5.74 17.33
C TRP A 221 -3.26 6.48 16.10
N ASP A 222 -3.01 7.78 16.02
CA ASP A 222 -3.49 8.65 14.95
C ASP A 222 -2.41 9.62 14.42
N SER A 223 -1.14 9.39 14.78
CA SER A 223 0.03 10.19 14.36
C SER A 223 0.35 10.06 12.85
N SER A 224 1.36 10.79 12.42
CA SER A 224 1.85 10.84 11.03
C SER A 224 2.47 9.50 10.60
N LEU A 225 2.30 9.15 9.31
CA LEU A 225 2.98 8.00 8.69
C LEU A 225 4.31 8.36 8.05
N ASN A 226 4.76 9.61 8.16
CA ASN A 226 6.13 9.98 7.83
C ASN A 226 7.13 9.07 8.58
N ILE A 227 8.18 8.59 7.93
CA ILE A 227 9.04 7.55 8.53
C ILE A 227 9.77 8.09 9.76
N SER A 228 10.21 9.36 9.74
CA SER A 228 10.88 9.96 10.89
C SER A 228 9.94 10.09 12.09
N SER A 229 8.68 10.45 11.87
CA SER A 229 7.66 10.49 12.94
C SER A 229 7.38 9.09 13.50
N LEU A 230 7.27 8.07 12.62
CA LEU A 230 7.07 6.68 13.04
C LEU A 230 8.21 6.14 13.89
N VAL A 231 9.46 6.47 13.54
CA VAL A 231 10.62 6.06 14.33
C VAL A 231 10.54 6.62 15.76
N LEU A 232 10.21 7.91 15.90
CA LEU A 232 10.02 8.54 17.21
C LEU A 232 8.88 7.91 18.01
N ASP A 233 7.76 7.59 17.36
CA ASP A 233 6.64 6.89 18.00
C ASP A 233 7.06 5.50 18.50
N TYR A 234 7.87 4.77 17.71
CA TYR A 234 8.40 3.47 18.10
C TYR A 234 9.42 3.53 19.24
N GLU A 235 10.20 4.60 19.32
CA GLU A 235 11.09 4.89 20.46
C GLU A 235 10.29 5.25 21.72
N ALA A 236 9.14 5.92 21.56
CA ALA A 236 8.20 6.22 22.65
C ALA A 236 7.38 4.99 23.11
N GLY A 237 7.56 3.83 22.49
CA GLY A 237 6.93 2.56 22.89
C GLY A 237 5.67 2.19 22.11
N ILE A 238 5.32 2.94 21.06
CA ILE A 238 4.31 2.49 20.09
C ILE A 238 4.84 1.22 19.41
N LYS A 239 3.94 0.26 19.15
CA LYS A 239 4.27 -1.00 18.50
C LYS A 239 3.80 -0.97 17.04
N PRO A 240 4.48 -1.65 16.10
CA PRO A 240 4.04 -1.74 14.71
C PRO A 240 2.59 -2.24 14.55
N GLN A 241 2.11 -3.11 15.43
CA GLN A 241 0.72 -3.57 15.47
C GLN A 241 -0.29 -2.43 15.66
N HIS A 242 0.04 -1.41 16.45
CA HIS A 242 -0.82 -0.25 16.66
C HIS A 242 -0.95 0.57 15.37
N VAL A 243 0.17 0.73 14.66
CA VAL A 243 0.22 1.42 13.37
C VAL A 243 -0.57 0.63 12.31
N ILE A 244 -0.39 -0.69 12.23
CA ILE A 244 -1.17 -1.54 11.30
C ILE A 244 -2.68 -1.49 11.61
N GLN A 245 -3.08 -1.53 12.88
CA GLN A 245 -4.48 -1.37 13.25
C GLN A 245 -5.04 -0.03 12.76
N ALA A 246 -4.31 1.06 12.95
CA ALA A 246 -4.72 2.38 12.52
C ALA A 246 -4.76 2.51 10.99
N VAL A 247 -3.77 1.93 10.28
CA VAL A 247 -3.73 1.87 8.82
C VAL A 247 -4.98 1.17 8.27
N TYR A 248 -5.36 0.00 8.81
CA TYR A 248 -6.55 -0.70 8.35
C TYR A 248 -7.86 0.01 8.72
N ASP A 249 -7.93 0.67 9.89
CA ASP A 249 -9.05 1.53 10.23
C ASP A 249 -9.18 2.72 9.25
N ARG A 250 -8.05 3.33 8.83
CA ARG A 250 -8.02 4.39 7.81
C ARG A 250 -8.45 3.87 6.43
N ILE A 251 -7.95 2.70 6.02
CA ILE A 251 -8.32 2.07 4.75
C ILE A 251 -9.82 1.78 4.70
N GLU A 252 -10.38 1.21 5.77
CA GLU A 252 -11.81 0.91 5.84
C GLU A 252 -12.67 2.18 5.72
N ALA A 253 -12.29 3.25 6.42
CA ALA A 253 -12.97 4.54 6.28
C ALA A 253 -12.83 5.13 4.86
N TYR A 254 -11.64 5.00 4.24
CA TYR A 254 -11.35 5.57 2.93
C TYR A 254 -12.05 4.86 1.78
N LYS A 255 -12.50 3.61 1.95
CA LYS A 255 -13.32 2.89 0.95
C LYS A 255 -14.59 3.65 0.56
N ALA A 256 -15.17 4.43 1.49
CA ALA A 256 -16.33 5.27 1.21
C ALA A 256 -16.00 6.49 0.32
N ILE A 257 -14.73 6.88 0.24
CA ILE A 257 -14.25 7.98 -0.59
C ILE A 257 -13.81 7.46 -1.96
N GLN A 258 -12.93 6.45 -1.98
CA GLN A 258 -12.37 5.91 -3.21
C GLN A 258 -12.10 4.39 -3.06
N PRO A 259 -13.06 3.52 -3.42
CA PRO A 259 -12.92 2.08 -3.22
C PRO A 259 -11.89 1.41 -4.14
N SER A 260 -11.53 2.05 -5.26
CA SER A 260 -10.67 1.48 -6.31
C SER A 260 -9.16 1.63 -6.06
N VAL A 261 -8.71 2.10 -4.88
CA VAL A 261 -7.28 2.35 -4.60
C VAL A 261 -6.45 1.07 -4.68
N TRP A 262 -7.00 -0.05 -4.23
CA TRP A 262 -6.32 -1.32 -4.12
C TRP A 262 -6.84 -2.32 -5.16
N ILE A 263 -5.92 -2.94 -5.91
CA ILE A 263 -6.24 -4.14 -6.71
C ILE A 263 -6.18 -5.37 -5.82
N HIS A 264 -5.22 -5.39 -4.91
CA HIS A 264 -5.11 -6.39 -3.86
C HIS A 264 -4.78 -5.68 -2.55
N LEU A 265 -5.57 -5.92 -1.52
CA LEU A 265 -5.27 -5.49 -0.16
C LEU A 265 -4.84 -6.73 0.63
N GLN A 266 -3.71 -6.63 1.32
CA GLN A 266 -3.22 -7.70 2.17
C GLN A 266 -4.28 -8.01 3.24
N PRO A 267 -4.58 -9.29 3.52
CA PRO A 267 -5.44 -9.66 4.63
C PRO A 267 -4.98 -8.99 5.95
N PHE A 268 -5.90 -8.37 6.71
CA PHE A 268 -5.56 -7.66 7.96
C PHE A 268 -4.83 -8.57 8.94
N GLY A 269 -5.25 -9.84 9.04
CA GLY A 269 -4.58 -10.82 9.89
C GLY A 269 -3.12 -11.05 9.47
N GLU A 270 -2.82 -11.09 8.18
CA GLU A 270 -1.46 -11.27 7.68
C GLU A 270 -0.58 -10.05 7.90
N ALA A 271 -1.12 -8.83 7.74
CA ALA A 271 -0.40 -7.60 8.04
C ALA A 271 -0.08 -7.50 9.55
N MET A 272 -1.02 -7.89 10.41
CA MET A 272 -0.82 -7.94 11.86
C MET A 272 0.25 -8.97 12.25
N ARG A 273 0.22 -10.16 11.63
CA ARG A 273 1.24 -11.18 11.80
C ARG A 273 2.62 -10.69 11.37
N ALA A 274 2.74 -10.03 10.22
CA ALA A 274 4.00 -9.46 9.77
C ALA A 274 4.56 -8.42 10.79
N ALA A 275 3.70 -7.55 11.33
CA ALA A 275 4.07 -6.59 12.37
C ALA A 275 4.59 -7.27 13.66
N MET A 276 4.02 -8.42 14.04
CA MET A 276 4.51 -9.23 15.15
C MET A 276 5.86 -9.88 14.84
N GLU A 277 6.01 -10.48 13.66
CA GLU A 277 7.21 -11.19 13.24
C GLU A 277 8.44 -10.26 13.20
N ILE A 278 8.30 -9.03 12.72
CA ILE A 278 9.41 -8.06 12.74
C ILE A 278 9.80 -7.65 14.16
N SER A 279 8.85 -7.63 15.10
CA SER A 279 9.10 -7.29 16.50
C SER A 279 9.84 -8.40 17.21
N ILE A 280 9.54 -9.66 16.87
CA ILE A 280 10.27 -10.84 17.35
C ILE A 280 11.67 -10.91 16.73
N LYS A 281 11.79 -10.62 15.43
CA LYS A 281 13.06 -10.72 14.69
C LYS A 281 14.07 -9.64 15.10
N TRP A 282 13.61 -8.43 15.42
CA TRP A 282 14.45 -7.31 15.85
C TRP A 282 13.94 -6.71 17.17
N PRO A 283 14.13 -7.42 18.30
CA PRO A 283 13.66 -6.96 19.60
C PRO A 283 14.48 -5.79 20.16
N ASP A 284 15.75 -5.70 19.74
CA ASP A 284 16.73 -4.69 20.14
C ASP A 284 16.62 -3.47 19.21
N SER A 285 16.36 -2.29 19.78
CA SER A 285 16.19 -1.04 19.03
C SER A 285 17.39 -0.70 18.16
N ASP A 286 18.60 -0.97 18.66
CA ASP A 286 19.86 -0.60 18.00
C ASP A 286 20.16 -1.46 16.76
N LYS A 287 19.40 -2.55 16.59
CA LYS A 287 19.53 -3.50 15.47
C LYS A 287 18.37 -3.43 14.48
N ARG A 288 17.42 -2.51 14.70
CA ARG A 288 16.26 -2.37 13.82
C ARG A 288 16.72 -1.88 12.44
N PRO A 289 16.26 -2.53 11.35
CA PRO A 289 16.59 -2.10 10.00
C PRO A 289 15.89 -0.77 9.64
N PRO A 290 16.31 -0.09 8.56
CA PRO A 290 15.87 1.28 8.25
C PRO A 290 14.36 1.49 8.01
N LEU A 291 13.62 0.42 7.69
CA LEU A 291 12.17 0.46 7.45
C LEU A 291 11.39 -0.39 8.46
N TRP A 292 11.97 -0.67 9.64
CA TRP A 292 11.30 -1.47 10.66
C TRP A 292 9.94 -0.90 11.04
N GLY A 293 8.88 -1.68 10.78
CA GLY A 293 7.51 -1.28 11.10
C GLY A 293 6.89 -0.27 10.14
N VAL A 294 7.55 0.06 9.02
CA VAL A 294 7.05 1.08 8.08
C VAL A 294 6.07 0.44 7.08
N PRO A 295 4.78 0.82 7.08
CA PRO A 295 3.80 0.28 6.13
C PRO A 295 4.02 0.85 4.73
N PHE A 296 4.00 -0.03 3.72
CA PHE A 296 4.22 0.36 2.33
C PHE A 296 3.30 -0.37 1.35
N SER A 297 3.05 0.25 0.20
CA SER A 297 2.34 -0.35 -0.92
C SER A 297 3.24 -0.53 -2.14
N VAL A 298 2.83 -1.36 -3.08
CA VAL A 298 3.50 -1.47 -4.39
C VAL A 298 2.49 -1.33 -5.50
N LYS A 299 2.86 -0.67 -6.59
CA LYS A 299 2.08 -0.64 -7.84
C LYS A 299 1.84 -2.06 -8.33
N ASP A 300 0.65 -2.34 -8.85
CA ASP A 300 0.30 -3.71 -9.22
C ASP A 300 1.19 -4.37 -10.29
N SER A 301 1.96 -3.58 -11.05
CA SER A 301 2.98 -4.06 -11.98
C SER A 301 4.25 -4.62 -11.32
N ILE A 302 4.38 -4.55 -9.99
CA ILE A 302 5.57 -5.00 -9.24
C ILE A 302 5.24 -6.31 -8.53
N ASN A 303 6.05 -7.34 -8.71
CA ASN A 303 5.79 -8.67 -8.16
C ASN A 303 5.94 -8.73 -6.64
N ILE A 304 5.00 -9.46 -6.01
CA ILE A 304 5.09 -10.00 -4.65
C ILE A 304 4.81 -11.49 -4.77
N ALA A 305 5.70 -12.34 -4.25
CA ALA A 305 5.56 -13.79 -4.34
C ALA A 305 4.18 -14.26 -3.84
N GLY A 306 3.51 -15.12 -4.61
CA GLY A 306 2.20 -15.69 -4.25
C GLY A 306 1.00 -14.75 -4.43
N ILE A 307 1.22 -13.47 -4.74
CA ILE A 307 0.15 -12.48 -4.96
C ILE A 307 0.09 -12.12 -6.44
N GLN A 308 -1.10 -12.20 -7.03
CA GLN A 308 -1.30 -11.94 -8.45
C GLN A 308 -0.80 -10.53 -8.84
N THR A 309 -0.09 -10.46 -9.97
CA THR A 309 0.30 -9.24 -10.69
C THR A 309 -0.59 -9.15 -11.92
N THR A 310 -1.46 -8.13 -11.99
CA THR A 310 -2.37 -7.92 -13.13
C THR A 310 -1.89 -6.82 -14.07
N THR A 311 -1.07 -5.89 -13.58
CA THR A 311 -0.61 -4.71 -14.34
C THR A 311 -1.80 -3.90 -14.88
N GLY A 312 -2.91 -3.87 -14.11
CA GLY A 312 -4.17 -3.24 -14.51
C GLY A 312 -4.91 -3.98 -15.64
N CYS A 313 -4.51 -5.20 -16.00
CA CYS A 313 -5.08 -6.02 -17.06
C CYS A 313 -5.38 -7.44 -16.55
N PRO A 314 -6.63 -7.74 -16.11
CA PRO A 314 -7.00 -9.07 -15.62
C PRO A 314 -6.69 -10.22 -16.61
N ALA A 315 -6.74 -9.95 -17.91
CA ALA A 315 -6.47 -10.94 -18.95
C ALA A 315 -4.99 -11.33 -19.12
N LEU A 316 -4.07 -10.55 -18.55
CA LEU A 316 -2.62 -10.82 -18.53
C LEU A 316 -2.11 -11.16 -17.13
N ALA A 317 -3.03 -11.36 -16.18
CA ALA A 317 -2.67 -11.56 -14.80
C ALA A 317 -1.95 -12.90 -14.60
N PHE A 318 -0.91 -12.88 -13.76
CA PHE A 318 -0.15 -14.07 -13.38
C PHE A 318 0.25 -13.99 -11.91
N THR A 319 0.55 -15.13 -11.28
CA THR A 319 1.02 -15.17 -9.90
C THR A 319 2.52 -15.49 -9.90
N PRO A 320 3.40 -14.54 -9.53
CA PRO A 320 4.83 -14.78 -9.48
C PRO A 320 5.20 -15.69 -8.31
N THR A 321 6.24 -16.51 -8.50
CA THR A 321 6.82 -17.34 -7.44
C THR A 321 7.86 -16.59 -6.60
N GLU A 322 8.38 -15.48 -7.11
CA GLU A 322 9.38 -14.63 -6.46
C GLU A 322 8.92 -13.17 -6.45
N SER A 323 9.18 -12.48 -5.34
CA SER A 323 8.99 -11.02 -5.24
C SER A 323 10.03 -10.30 -6.10
N ALA A 324 9.67 -9.12 -6.62
CA ALA A 324 10.65 -8.23 -7.23
C ALA A 324 11.75 -7.87 -6.20
N PRO A 325 13.05 -7.79 -6.59
CA PRO A 325 14.12 -7.46 -5.64
C PRO A 325 13.86 -6.18 -4.85
N VAL A 326 13.28 -5.14 -5.48
CA VAL A 326 12.91 -3.89 -4.81
C VAL A 326 11.91 -4.12 -3.66
N SER A 327 10.85 -4.92 -3.89
CA SER A 327 9.87 -5.26 -2.85
C SER A 327 10.51 -6.09 -1.74
N GLN A 328 11.36 -7.05 -2.11
CA GLN A 328 12.04 -7.92 -1.17
C GLN A 328 13.05 -7.15 -0.31
N HIS A 329 13.74 -6.15 -0.86
CA HIS A 329 14.63 -5.26 -0.11
C HIS A 329 13.85 -4.51 0.98
N CYS A 330 12.68 -3.94 0.65
CA CYS A 330 11.83 -3.28 1.63
C CYS A 330 11.38 -4.22 2.77
N ILE A 331 10.91 -5.42 2.43
CA ILE A 331 10.49 -6.44 3.42
C ILE A 331 11.68 -6.86 4.30
N ASN A 332 12.84 -7.11 3.69
CA ASN A 332 14.05 -7.49 4.42
C ASN A 332 14.54 -6.37 5.34
N ALA A 333 14.30 -5.11 4.97
CA ALA A 333 14.56 -3.93 5.78
C ALA A 333 13.46 -3.65 6.83
N GLY A 334 12.54 -4.58 7.06
CA GLY A 334 11.52 -4.52 8.11
C GLY A 334 10.23 -3.80 7.71
N GLY A 335 10.07 -3.42 6.43
CA GLY A 335 8.85 -2.81 5.91
C GLY A 335 7.67 -3.78 5.91
N LEU A 336 6.47 -3.25 6.13
CA LEU A 336 5.22 -4.01 6.22
C LEU A 336 4.38 -3.81 4.95
N PHE A 337 4.26 -4.86 4.13
CA PHE A 337 3.50 -4.81 2.89
C PHE A 337 1.98 -4.75 3.16
N ILE A 338 1.32 -3.73 2.62
CA ILE A 338 -0.13 -3.49 2.80
C ILE A 338 -0.96 -3.89 1.59
N GLY A 339 -0.43 -3.77 0.36
CA GLY A 339 -1.20 -4.15 -0.81
C GLY A 339 -0.63 -3.70 -2.15
N LYS A 340 -1.25 -4.22 -3.22
CA LYS A 340 -1.02 -3.85 -4.61
C LYS A 340 -1.98 -2.72 -5.00
N THR A 341 -1.46 -1.57 -5.39
CA THR A 341 -2.26 -0.41 -5.75
C THR A 341 -2.70 -0.42 -7.22
N ASN A 342 -3.86 0.20 -7.47
CA ASN A 342 -4.40 0.38 -8.80
C ASN A 342 -3.52 1.33 -9.64
N MET A 343 -3.59 1.18 -10.96
CA MET A 343 -2.74 1.86 -11.93
C MET A 343 -3.45 2.00 -13.27
N GLU A 344 -2.96 2.89 -14.13
CA GLU A 344 -3.36 2.83 -15.54
C GLU A 344 -2.82 1.56 -16.18
N GLN A 345 -3.71 0.87 -16.89
CA GLN A 345 -3.47 -0.43 -17.49
C GLN A 345 -2.18 -0.43 -18.32
N LEU A 346 -1.32 -1.42 -18.06
CA LEU A 346 -0.05 -1.65 -18.74
C LEU A 346 0.93 -0.46 -18.64
N ALA A 347 0.79 0.34 -17.56
CA ALA A 347 1.56 1.56 -17.35
C ALA A 347 1.58 2.47 -18.59
N THR A 348 0.44 2.55 -19.29
CA THR A 348 0.29 3.29 -20.56
C THR A 348 -0.67 4.46 -20.37
N GLY A 349 -0.17 5.51 -19.72
CA GLY A 349 -0.87 6.78 -19.54
C GLY A 349 -0.25 7.67 -18.46
N MET A 350 -0.82 8.87 -18.33
CA MET A 350 -0.50 9.85 -17.29
C MET A 350 -1.74 10.46 -16.60
N THR A 351 -2.94 9.93 -16.83
CA THR A 351 -4.19 10.53 -16.33
C THR A 351 -4.74 9.85 -15.08
N GLY A 352 -4.53 8.54 -14.96
CA GLY A 352 -5.17 7.69 -13.95
C GLY A 352 -6.53 7.12 -14.34
N CYS A 353 -7.03 7.44 -15.55
CA CYS A 353 -8.41 7.12 -15.97
C CYS A 353 -8.55 5.80 -16.75
N ARG A 354 -7.46 5.05 -16.97
CA ARG A 354 -7.43 3.87 -17.85
C ARG A 354 -7.29 2.57 -17.07
N SER A 355 -8.17 2.30 -16.10
CA SER A 355 -8.11 1.09 -15.28
C SER A 355 -9.38 0.25 -15.36
N ALA A 356 -9.22 -1.08 -15.47
CA ALA A 356 -10.32 -2.03 -15.37
C ALA A 356 -10.87 -2.18 -13.93
N PHE A 357 -10.16 -1.66 -12.93
CA PHE A 357 -10.51 -1.74 -11.50
C PHE A 357 -11.21 -0.47 -10.98
N GLY A 358 -11.57 0.43 -11.90
CA GLY A 358 -12.25 1.71 -11.61
C GLY A 358 -11.31 2.91 -11.70
N THR A 359 -11.89 4.04 -12.10
CA THR A 359 -11.20 5.32 -12.22
C THR A 359 -10.99 5.94 -10.85
N LEU A 360 -9.76 6.37 -10.60
CA LEU A 360 -9.34 7.09 -9.41
C LEU A 360 -9.41 8.61 -9.65
N HIS A 361 -9.46 9.40 -8.58
CA HIS A 361 -9.46 10.86 -8.61
C HIS A 361 -8.43 11.43 -7.64
N SER A 362 -8.01 12.68 -7.88
CA SER A 362 -7.09 13.39 -6.97
C SER A 362 -7.62 13.42 -5.54
N THR A 363 -6.74 13.30 -4.56
CA THR A 363 -7.09 13.46 -3.13
C THR A 363 -7.54 14.88 -2.78
N PHE A 364 -7.21 15.87 -3.63
CA PHE A 364 -7.63 17.27 -3.48
C PHE A 364 -8.97 17.55 -4.19
N SER A 365 -9.36 16.74 -5.19
CA SER A 365 -10.60 16.95 -5.93
C SER A 365 -11.14 15.68 -6.59
N LYS A 366 -12.42 15.37 -6.30
CA LYS A 366 -13.15 14.27 -6.97
C LYS A 366 -13.36 14.49 -8.47
N ALA A 367 -13.32 15.74 -8.94
CA ALA A 367 -13.53 16.07 -10.35
C ALA A 367 -12.25 15.95 -11.19
N HIS A 368 -11.08 15.96 -10.57
CA HIS A 368 -9.79 16.03 -11.27
C HIS A 368 -9.09 14.68 -11.29
N CYS A 369 -8.34 14.47 -12.37
CA CYS A 369 -7.55 13.28 -12.58
C CYS A 369 -6.56 13.05 -11.42
N VAL A 370 -6.39 11.80 -11.02
CA VAL A 370 -5.39 11.41 -10.03
C VAL A 370 -3.96 11.46 -10.58
N GLY A 371 -3.80 11.43 -11.91
CA GLY A 371 -2.50 11.29 -12.56
C GLY A 371 -2.10 9.82 -12.70
N GLY A 372 -1.15 9.54 -13.58
CA GLY A 372 -0.79 8.17 -13.89
C GLY A 372 0.63 8.01 -14.37
N SER A 373 1.11 6.78 -14.54
CA SER A 373 0.33 5.55 -14.37
C SER A 373 0.32 4.98 -12.94
N SER A 374 1.11 5.50 -11.99
CA SER A 374 1.18 5.00 -10.60
C SER A 374 0.10 5.63 -9.69
N SER A 375 -1.15 5.52 -10.12
CA SER A 375 -2.29 6.29 -9.59
C SER A 375 -2.66 5.93 -8.14
N GLY A 376 -2.95 4.66 -7.86
CA GLY A 376 -3.30 4.22 -6.51
C GLY A 376 -2.11 4.30 -5.55
N SER A 377 -0.88 4.22 -6.07
CA SER A 377 0.33 4.46 -5.28
C SER A 377 0.33 5.86 -4.68
N ALA A 378 0.06 6.89 -5.48
CA ALA A 378 0.04 8.27 -4.99
C ALA A 378 -1.11 8.51 -4.01
N VAL A 379 -2.31 7.97 -4.29
CA VAL A 379 -3.45 8.06 -3.36
C VAL A 379 -3.14 7.37 -2.04
N SER A 380 -2.50 6.19 -2.06
CA SER A 380 -2.20 5.44 -0.84
C SER A 380 -1.30 6.20 0.13
N VAL A 381 -0.33 6.98 -0.39
CA VAL A 381 0.55 7.83 0.41
C VAL A 381 -0.19 9.11 0.83
N SER A 382 -0.79 9.81 -0.14
CA SER A 382 -1.47 11.09 0.08
C SER A 382 -2.62 11.01 1.09
N ALA A 383 -3.39 9.92 1.07
CA ALA A 383 -4.48 9.70 2.01
C ALA A 383 -4.03 9.14 3.37
N GLY A 384 -2.72 9.01 3.61
CA GLY A 384 -2.17 8.50 4.87
C GLY A 384 -2.53 7.04 5.13
N LEU A 385 -2.62 6.22 4.06
CA LEU A 385 -2.89 4.79 4.15
C LEU A 385 -1.61 3.97 4.25
N VAL A 386 -0.48 4.50 3.74
CA VAL A 386 0.87 3.94 3.87
C VAL A 386 1.89 5.07 3.99
N SER A 387 3.11 4.76 4.45
CA SER A 387 4.21 5.73 4.54
C SER A 387 4.84 6.04 3.19
N PHE A 388 4.97 5.02 2.33
CA PHE A 388 5.49 5.16 0.98
C PHE A 388 4.91 4.11 0.03
N SER A 389 5.08 4.36 -1.26
CA SER A 389 4.71 3.41 -2.30
C SER A 389 5.84 3.20 -3.31
N LEU A 390 6.04 1.95 -3.71
CA LEU A 390 6.86 1.59 -4.86
C LEU A 390 6.01 1.71 -6.13
N GLY A 391 6.53 2.34 -7.18
CA GLY A 391 5.90 2.35 -8.49
C GLY A 391 6.92 2.37 -9.62
N SER A 392 6.48 2.82 -10.80
CA SER A 392 7.33 2.86 -11.99
C SER A 392 7.15 4.14 -12.77
N ASP A 393 8.24 4.65 -13.33
CA ASP A 393 8.28 5.84 -14.18
C ASP A 393 8.98 5.51 -15.50
N THR A 394 8.24 5.64 -16.60
CA THR A 394 8.77 5.65 -17.97
C THR A 394 8.65 7.04 -18.58
N ALA A 395 7.47 7.64 -18.45
CA ALA A 395 7.03 8.86 -19.13
C ALA A 395 6.75 10.04 -18.19
N GLY A 396 6.84 9.85 -16.87
CA GLY A 396 6.25 10.73 -15.86
C GLY A 396 5.34 10.01 -14.87
N SER A 397 5.36 8.67 -14.89
CA SER A 397 4.37 7.85 -14.19
C SER A 397 4.44 7.87 -12.66
N ILE A 398 5.45 8.50 -12.07
CA ILE A 398 5.54 8.79 -10.64
C ILE A 398 5.40 10.29 -10.40
N ARG A 399 5.98 11.10 -11.27
CA ARG A 399 6.04 12.56 -11.13
C ARG A 399 4.66 13.23 -11.26
N VAL A 400 3.89 12.89 -12.29
CA VAL A 400 2.54 13.47 -12.50
C VAL A 400 1.57 13.12 -11.35
N PRO A 401 1.41 11.84 -10.95
CA PRO A 401 0.53 11.52 -9.83
C PRO A 401 1.06 12.05 -8.49
N ALA A 402 2.37 12.24 -8.31
CA ALA A 402 2.92 12.89 -7.12
C ALA A 402 2.36 14.32 -6.96
N LEU A 403 2.48 15.15 -8.00
CA LEU A 403 1.92 16.50 -8.03
C LEU A 403 0.42 16.51 -7.74
N PHE A 404 -0.38 15.75 -8.51
CA PHE A 404 -1.84 15.82 -8.38
C PHE A 404 -2.39 15.32 -7.04
N ASN A 405 -1.56 14.69 -6.20
CA ASN A 405 -1.94 14.20 -4.88
C ASN A 405 -1.06 14.75 -3.76
N GLY A 406 -0.24 15.77 -4.01
CA GLY A 406 0.48 16.46 -2.93
C GLY A 406 1.46 15.58 -2.18
N VAL A 407 2.19 14.73 -2.90
CA VAL A 407 3.25 13.87 -2.34
C VAL A 407 4.53 14.05 -3.16
N VAL A 408 5.66 13.59 -2.61
CA VAL A 408 6.94 13.61 -3.31
C VAL A 408 7.04 12.41 -4.25
N GLY A 409 7.50 12.66 -5.49
CA GLY A 409 7.76 11.62 -6.48
C GLY A 409 9.24 11.57 -6.83
N PHE A 410 9.95 10.54 -6.39
CA PHE A 410 11.37 10.37 -6.68
C PHE A 410 11.62 9.32 -7.78
N LYS A 411 12.29 9.76 -8.84
CA LYS A 411 12.70 8.95 -9.99
C LYS A 411 14.23 8.83 -10.03
N PRO A 412 14.81 7.72 -9.55
CA PRO A 412 16.27 7.56 -9.50
C PRO A 412 16.87 7.40 -10.91
N THR A 413 18.19 7.35 -10.95
CA THR A 413 18.96 6.93 -12.13
C THR A 413 18.50 5.54 -12.58
N LYS A 414 18.14 5.41 -13.87
CA LYS A 414 17.74 4.13 -14.45
C LYS A 414 18.83 3.06 -14.26
N GLY A 415 18.43 1.84 -13.90
CA GLY A 415 19.35 0.73 -13.68
C GLY A 415 20.10 0.74 -12.34
N THR A 416 19.84 1.68 -11.43
CA THR A 416 20.39 1.66 -10.05
C THR A 416 19.50 0.94 -9.05
N VAL A 417 18.21 0.85 -9.36
CA VAL A 417 17.21 0.03 -8.66
C VAL A 417 16.77 -1.04 -9.65
N SER A 418 16.85 -2.30 -9.24
CA SER A 418 16.51 -3.44 -10.10
C SER A 418 15.05 -3.37 -10.56
N ALA A 419 14.84 -3.51 -11.88
CA ALA A 419 13.52 -3.62 -12.50
C ALA A 419 13.06 -5.09 -12.66
N ARG A 420 13.86 -6.08 -12.23
CA ARG A 420 13.42 -7.49 -12.22
C ARG A 420 12.13 -7.67 -11.42
N GLY A 421 11.23 -8.49 -11.97
CA GLY A 421 9.92 -8.72 -11.38
C GLY A 421 8.98 -7.51 -11.48
N VAL A 422 9.30 -6.52 -12.32
CA VAL A 422 8.38 -5.45 -12.71
C VAL A 422 7.91 -5.72 -14.13
N SER A 423 6.60 -5.69 -14.38
CA SER A 423 6.07 -5.82 -15.74
C SER A 423 6.56 -4.66 -16.61
N PRO A 424 7.20 -4.94 -17.75
CA PRO A 424 7.79 -3.90 -18.59
C PRO A 424 6.70 -3.09 -19.29
N ALA A 425 6.88 -1.77 -19.29
CA ALA A 425 6.20 -0.86 -20.21
C ALA A 425 7.12 -0.53 -21.38
N SER A 426 8.34 -0.11 -21.09
CA SER A 426 9.41 0.15 -22.06
C SER A 426 10.71 -0.24 -21.36
N LEU A 427 11.08 -1.51 -21.46
CA LEU A 427 12.09 -2.13 -20.59
C LEU A 427 13.42 -1.35 -20.57
N HIS A 428 13.90 -0.83 -21.71
CA HIS A 428 15.13 -0.02 -21.74
C HIS A 428 14.97 1.41 -21.21
N GLN A 429 13.75 1.85 -20.87
CA GLN A 429 13.43 3.17 -20.31
C GLN A 429 12.84 3.13 -18.90
N ASP A 430 12.35 1.97 -18.46
CA ASP A 430 11.63 1.86 -17.20
C ASP A 430 12.54 2.09 -15.99
N CYS A 431 12.03 2.84 -15.04
CA CYS A 431 12.66 3.08 -13.75
C CYS A 431 11.70 2.68 -12.63
N VAL A 432 12.17 1.86 -11.69
CA VAL A 432 11.47 1.70 -10.41
C VAL A 432 11.68 2.97 -9.60
N SER A 433 10.62 3.46 -8.98
CA SER A 433 10.56 4.84 -8.47
C SER A 433 9.60 4.92 -7.28
N PHE A 434 9.66 6.01 -6.53
CA PHE A 434 9.11 6.08 -5.17
C PHE A 434 8.14 7.24 -5.01
N LEU A 435 7.07 7.02 -4.27
CA LEU A 435 6.16 8.05 -3.79
C LEU A 435 6.24 8.09 -2.26
N THR A 436 6.49 9.26 -1.68
CA THR A 436 6.74 9.45 -0.24
C THR A 436 6.10 10.73 0.28
N THR A 437 6.04 10.88 1.61
CA THR A 437 5.48 12.08 2.24
C THR A 437 6.40 13.29 2.12
N ASP A 438 7.71 13.07 2.16
CA ASP A 438 8.76 14.08 2.02
C ASP A 438 9.97 13.51 1.25
N VAL A 439 10.99 14.35 1.00
CA VAL A 439 12.20 13.95 0.27
C VAL A 439 13.11 13.06 1.11
N LEU A 440 13.14 13.25 2.44
CA LEU A 440 13.96 12.45 3.35
C LEU A 440 13.53 10.97 3.37
N ASP A 441 12.21 10.72 3.36
CA ASP A 441 11.63 9.39 3.23
C ASP A 441 12.00 8.78 1.86
N ALA A 442 12.01 9.59 0.78
CA ALA A 442 12.41 9.13 -0.55
C ALA A 442 13.87 8.66 -0.56
N GLU A 443 14.77 9.43 0.07
CA GLU A 443 16.17 9.05 0.22
C GLU A 443 16.32 7.76 1.03
N ARG A 444 15.61 7.64 2.16
CA ARG A 444 15.66 6.45 3.02
C ARG A 444 15.22 5.20 2.27
N VAL A 445 14.11 5.26 1.54
CA VAL A 445 13.59 4.13 0.75
C VAL A 445 14.54 3.80 -0.41
N TRP A 446 15.05 4.82 -1.11
CA TRP A 446 16.02 4.62 -2.19
C TRP A 446 17.31 3.95 -1.69
N ASN A 447 17.84 4.34 -0.54
CA ASN A 447 19.03 3.74 0.05
C ASN A 447 18.84 2.25 0.39
N VAL A 448 17.62 1.83 0.74
CA VAL A 448 17.28 0.41 0.93
C VAL A 448 17.20 -0.33 -0.41
N CYS A 449 16.70 0.34 -1.45
CA CYS A 449 16.38 -0.31 -2.71
C CYS A 449 17.53 -0.34 -3.72
N LYS A 450 18.43 0.64 -3.68
CA LYS A 450 19.52 0.80 -4.65
C LYS A 450 20.57 -0.28 -4.49
N GLY A 451 21.10 -0.75 -5.61
CA GLY A 451 22.15 -1.75 -5.62
C GLY A 451 22.26 -2.43 -6.98
N PHE A 452 23.47 -2.86 -7.32
CA PHE A 452 23.71 -3.61 -8.55
C PHE A 452 23.08 -5.01 -8.44
N ASP A 453 22.05 -5.28 -9.23
CA ASP A 453 21.53 -6.63 -9.45
C ASP A 453 22.14 -7.21 -10.73
N LYS A 454 23.09 -8.14 -10.56
CA LYS A 454 23.75 -8.84 -11.67
C LYS A 454 22.80 -9.59 -12.61
N SER A 455 21.59 -9.90 -12.17
CA SER A 455 20.60 -10.65 -12.95
C SER A 455 19.64 -9.73 -13.69
N ASP A 456 19.62 -8.44 -13.38
CA ASP A 456 18.91 -7.44 -14.17
C ASP A 456 19.78 -7.03 -15.36
N VAL A 457 19.30 -7.31 -16.57
CA VAL A 457 20.05 -7.08 -17.82
C VAL A 457 20.21 -5.60 -18.16
N PHE A 458 19.44 -4.71 -17.53
CA PHE A 458 19.57 -3.26 -17.66
C PHE A 458 20.18 -2.60 -16.41
N ALA A 459 20.62 -3.38 -15.42
CA ALA A 459 21.33 -2.82 -14.26
C ALA A 459 22.64 -2.18 -14.71
N LYS A 460 22.89 -0.96 -14.21
CA LYS A 460 24.14 -0.26 -14.46
C LYS A 460 25.24 -0.82 -13.59
N LEU A 461 26.39 -1.05 -14.20
CA LEU A 461 27.59 -1.43 -13.47
C LEU A 461 28.00 -0.29 -12.54
N PRO A 462 28.52 -0.60 -11.35
CA PRO A 462 29.08 0.42 -10.45
C PRO A 462 30.14 1.30 -11.13
N SER A 463 30.89 0.77 -12.11
CA SER A 463 31.89 1.52 -12.88
C SER A 463 31.30 2.54 -13.87
N GLN A 464 30.01 2.43 -14.19
CA GLN A 464 29.29 3.38 -15.06
C GLN A 464 28.65 4.52 -14.24
N MET A 465 28.57 4.36 -12.92
CA MET A 465 28.04 5.37 -12.03
C MET A 465 29.15 6.35 -11.66
N GLN A 466 28.83 7.64 -11.68
CA GLN A 466 29.69 8.61 -11.01
C GLN A 466 29.67 8.29 -9.51
N THR A 467 30.85 8.33 -8.88
CA THR A 467 30.92 8.15 -7.42
C THR A 467 30.33 9.41 -6.79
N SER A 468 29.26 9.24 -6.00
CA SER A 468 28.71 10.35 -5.22
C SER A 468 29.83 10.99 -4.40
N ARG A 469 29.84 12.32 -4.39
CA ARG A 469 30.86 13.09 -3.67
C ARG A 469 30.47 13.34 -2.21
N LEU A 470 29.28 12.93 -1.82
CA LEU A 470 28.70 13.05 -0.48
C LEU A 470 28.99 11.86 0.45
N ASP A 471 30.05 11.10 0.18
CA ASP A 471 30.43 9.91 0.97
C ASP A 471 30.62 10.26 2.47
N PRO A 472 29.87 9.64 3.41
CA PRO A 472 29.92 9.95 4.85
C PRO A 472 31.31 9.77 5.48
N GLY A 473 32.19 8.99 4.84
CA GLY A 473 33.57 8.77 5.29
C GLY A 473 34.57 9.83 4.80
N LYS A 474 34.14 10.83 4.03
CA LYS A 474 34.99 11.90 3.47
C LYS A 474 34.68 13.26 4.10
N GLN A 475 35.55 14.24 3.85
CA GLN A 475 35.36 15.61 4.30
C GLN A 475 34.00 16.15 3.80
N GLN A 476 33.21 16.74 4.71
CA GLN A 476 31.87 17.24 4.40
C GLN A 476 31.97 18.38 3.37
N ARG A 477 31.36 18.19 2.20
CA ARG A 477 31.37 19.15 1.08
C ARG A 477 30.08 19.96 1.08
N SER A 478 30.18 21.27 0.87
CA SER A 478 29.01 22.12 0.61
C SER A 478 28.60 22.01 -0.85
N LEU A 479 27.30 22.11 -1.13
CA LEU A 479 26.75 21.96 -2.46
C LEU A 479 26.04 23.26 -2.86
N LYS A 480 26.54 23.95 -3.88
CA LYS A 480 25.89 25.06 -4.57
C LYS A 480 25.08 24.52 -5.75
N PHE A 481 24.10 25.28 -6.22
CA PHE A 481 23.32 24.90 -7.39
C PHE A 481 23.08 26.08 -8.32
N ARG A 482 23.04 25.75 -9.61
CA ARG A 482 22.56 26.61 -10.69
C ARG A 482 21.50 25.86 -11.48
N PHE A 483 20.55 26.57 -12.07
CA PHE A 483 19.41 25.93 -12.72
C PHE A 483 18.99 26.63 -14.01
N GLY A 484 18.66 25.82 -15.02
CA GLY A 484 17.94 26.27 -16.20
C GLY A 484 16.45 25.97 -16.10
N VAL A 485 15.66 26.67 -16.92
CA VAL A 485 14.22 26.51 -17.05
C VAL A 485 13.83 26.46 -18.53
N PRO A 486 12.66 25.90 -18.89
CA PRO A 486 12.20 25.92 -20.27
C PRO A 486 12.03 27.36 -20.78
N PRO A 487 12.28 27.62 -22.09
CA PRO A 487 12.06 28.92 -22.67
C PRO A 487 10.57 29.29 -22.65
N PRO A 488 10.22 30.60 -22.74
CA PRO A 488 8.84 31.04 -22.74
C PRO A 488 7.94 30.31 -23.75
N SER A 489 8.46 30.01 -24.95
CA SER A 489 7.75 29.27 -25.99
C SER A 489 7.35 27.86 -25.55
N ALA A 490 8.24 27.15 -24.84
CA ALA A 490 7.92 25.82 -24.30
C ALA A 490 6.87 25.90 -23.18
N LEU A 491 6.84 27.00 -22.40
CA LEU A 491 5.87 27.22 -21.32
C LEU A 491 4.48 27.64 -21.82
N GLU A 492 4.30 27.97 -23.11
CA GLU A 492 2.99 28.36 -23.67
C GLU A 492 1.91 27.28 -23.51
N ILE A 493 2.31 26.01 -23.46
CA ILE A 493 1.42 24.87 -23.24
C ILE A 493 0.86 24.79 -21.82
N CYS A 494 1.53 25.41 -20.85
CA CYS A 494 1.06 25.48 -19.46
C CYS A 494 -0.18 26.37 -19.36
N SER A 495 -1.07 26.02 -18.43
CA SER A 495 -2.15 26.93 -18.06
C SER A 495 -1.58 28.27 -17.55
N PRO A 496 -2.30 29.39 -17.74
CA PRO A 496 -1.84 30.70 -17.28
C PRO A 496 -1.47 30.73 -15.78
N ILE A 497 -2.26 30.03 -14.95
CA ILE A 497 -2.01 29.93 -13.51
C ILE A 497 -0.75 29.13 -13.20
N TYR A 498 -0.47 28.03 -13.91
CA TYR A 498 0.78 27.27 -13.76
C TYR A 498 1.99 28.12 -14.15
N ARG A 499 1.92 28.89 -15.25
CA ARG A 499 3.02 29.80 -15.62
C ARG A 499 3.29 30.83 -14.53
N LYS A 500 2.23 31.41 -13.97
CA LYS A 500 2.34 32.42 -12.91
C LYS A 500 3.02 31.85 -11.66
N ILE A 501 2.60 30.68 -11.19
CA ILE A 501 3.20 30.05 -10.00
C ILE A 501 4.63 29.57 -10.30
N PHE A 502 4.90 29.07 -11.51
CA PHE A 502 6.25 28.67 -11.91
C PHE A 502 7.25 29.83 -11.82
N LEU A 503 6.85 31.05 -12.20
CA LEU A 503 7.69 32.25 -12.03
C LEU A 503 7.97 32.55 -10.55
N GLN A 504 7.01 32.33 -9.66
CA GLN A 504 7.20 32.50 -8.20
C GLN A 504 8.19 31.46 -7.64
N VAL A 505 8.15 30.22 -8.15
CA VAL A 505 9.12 29.18 -7.79
C VAL A 505 10.54 29.58 -8.21
N ILE A 506 10.70 30.12 -9.42
CA ILE A 506 11.99 30.63 -9.90
C ILE A 506 12.50 31.75 -8.99
N GLU A 507 11.65 32.71 -8.65
CA GLU A 507 12.00 33.82 -7.76
C GLU A 507 12.39 33.32 -6.37
N ALA A 508 11.65 32.36 -5.80
CA ALA A 508 11.96 31.75 -4.52
C ALA A 508 13.33 31.06 -4.51
N LEU A 509 13.67 30.33 -5.58
CA LEU A 509 14.98 29.69 -5.72
C LEU A 509 16.12 30.70 -5.85
N GLN A 510 15.92 31.78 -6.61
CA GLN A 510 16.90 32.86 -6.74
C GLN A 510 17.15 33.56 -5.40
N ASN A 511 16.08 33.84 -4.64
CA ASN A 511 16.17 34.46 -3.32
C ASN A 511 16.91 33.58 -2.30
N ASN A 512 16.95 32.26 -2.51
CA ASN A 512 17.66 31.29 -1.68
C ASN A 512 19.02 30.87 -2.28
N GLY A 513 19.62 31.71 -3.13
CA GLY A 513 20.99 31.54 -3.61
C GLY A 513 21.15 30.69 -4.87
N GLY A 514 20.06 30.31 -5.53
CA GLY A 514 20.09 29.63 -6.81
C GLY A 514 20.45 30.57 -7.96
N GLU A 515 21.44 30.19 -8.78
CA GLU A 515 21.80 30.93 -9.99
C GLU A 515 20.96 30.45 -11.18
N SER A 516 20.08 31.30 -11.70
CA SER A 516 19.36 31.00 -12.94
C SER A 516 20.28 31.20 -14.15
N VAL A 517 20.33 30.20 -15.03
CA VAL A 517 21.23 30.18 -16.16
C VAL A 517 20.52 29.81 -17.45
N ASP A 518 20.94 30.44 -18.55
CA ASP A 518 20.42 30.11 -19.88
C ASP A 518 21.07 28.80 -20.35
N LEU A 519 20.28 27.73 -20.34
CA LEU A 519 20.70 26.40 -20.80
C LEU A 519 20.08 26.11 -22.16
N ASP A 520 20.81 25.41 -23.01
CA ASP A 520 20.26 24.94 -24.28
C ASP A 520 19.13 23.93 -24.03
N TRP A 521 17.91 24.35 -24.38
CA TRP A 521 16.69 23.55 -24.19
C TRP A 521 16.44 22.55 -25.33
N GLU A 522 17.02 22.78 -26.51
CA GLU A 522 16.76 21.98 -27.71
C GLU A 522 16.97 20.46 -27.50
N PRO A 523 18.03 19.99 -26.79
CA PRO A 523 18.24 18.57 -26.56
C PRO A 523 17.12 17.92 -25.73
N PHE A 524 16.55 18.65 -24.77
CA PHE A 524 15.45 18.18 -23.92
C PHE A 524 14.15 18.06 -24.71
N GLU A 525 13.83 19.05 -25.54
CA GLU A 525 12.65 19.04 -26.41
C GLU A 525 12.72 17.90 -27.42
N ARG A 526 13.85 17.75 -28.12
CA ARG A 526 14.05 16.65 -29.10
C ARG A 526 13.98 15.27 -28.45
N ALA A 527 14.50 15.12 -27.23
CA ALA A 527 14.41 13.87 -26.49
C ALA A 527 12.97 13.57 -26.00
N ASN A 528 12.18 14.60 -25.69
CA ASN A 528 10.79 14.42 -25.27
C ASN A 528 9.93 13.75 -26.35
N GLU A 529 10.23 14.05 -27.62
CA GLU A 529 9.58 13.46 -28.79
C GLU A 529 9.93 11.98 -29.01
N LEU A 530 11.08 11.52 -28.52
CA LEU A 530 11.53 10.14 -28.76
C LEU A 530 10.64 9.10 -28.07
N LEU A 531 9.98 9.40 -26.95
CA LEU A 531 9.28 8.35 -26.21
C LEU A 531 8.00 7.85 -26.91
N TYR A 532 7.09 8.76 -27.28
CA TYR A 532 5.81 8.39 -27.89
C TYR A 532 5.75 8.64 -29.39
N ASN A 533 6.55 9.56 -29.94
CA ASN A 533 6.48 9.94 -31.36
C ASN A 533 7.58 9.28 -32.22
N SER A 534 8.35 8.36 -31.65
CA SER A 534 9.36 7.57 -32.36
C SER A 534 9.09 6.05 -32.31
N SER A 535 10.05 5.24 -32.76
CA SER A 535 10.05 3.79 -32.64
C SER A 535 10.07 3.25 -31.20
N PHE A 536 10.48 4.05 -30.20
CA PHE A 536 10.54 3.57 -28.81
C PHE A 536 9.19 3.12 -28.26
N VAL A 537 8.09 3.74 -28.71
CA VAL A 537 6.73 3.35 -28.30
C VAL A 537 6.41 1.90 -28.69
N GLU A 538 7.07 1.36 -29.72
CA GLU A 538 6.86 -0.01 -30.21
C GLU A 538 7.39 -1.05 -29.23
N GLU A 539 8.34 -0.70 -28.34
CA GLU A 539 8.80 -1.62 -27.30
C GLU A 539 7.66 -2.05 -26.36
N ARG A 540 6.62 -1.22 -26.20
CA ARG A 540 5.42 -1.60 -25.44
C ARG A 540 4.77 -2.87 -25.98
N LEU A 541 4.92 -3.20 -27.27
CA LEU A 541 4.37 -4.43 -27.83
C LEU A 541 5.06 -5.68 -27.25
N THR A 542 6.28 -5.57 -26.73
CA THR A 542 7.04 -6.69 -26.15
C THR A 542 6.47 -7.21 -24.84
N MET A 543 5.55 -6.48 -24.20
CA MET A 543 4.88 -6.92 -22.97
C MET A 543 3.90 -8.08 -23.20
N PHE A 544 3.42 -8.25 -24.43
CA PHE A 544 2.45 -9.28 -24.77
C PHE A 544 3.17 -10.57 -25.20
N PRO A 545 2.63 -11.74 -24.82
CA PRO A 545 3.00 -12.98 -25.50
C PRO A 545 2.75 -12.88 -27.01
N GLU A 546 3.53 -13.62 -27.80
CA GLU A 546 3.38 -13.67 -29.26
C GLU A 546 1.94 -14.00 -29.66
N GLY A 547 1.37 -13.23 -30.60
CA GLY A 547 -0.02 -13.39 -31.08
C GLY A 547 -1.12 -12.94 -30.11
N TRP A 548 -0.81 -12.71 -28.83
CA TRP A 548 -1.81 -12.43 -27.81
C TRP A 548 -2.63 -11.17 -28.11
N LEU A 549 -1.96 -10.08 -28.52
CA LEU A 549 -2.61 -8.80 -28.78
C LEU A 549 -3.64 -8.91 -29.91
N ASP A 550 -3.33 -9.62 -30.99
CA ASP A 550 -4.23 -9.77 -32.14
C ASP A 550 -5.52 -10.52 -31.78
N GLU A 551 -5.40 -11.53 -30.91
CA GLU A 551 -6.52 -12.36 -30.46
C GLU A 551 -7.32 -11.74 -29.30
N ASN A 552 -6.69 -10.89 -28.48
CA ASN A 552 -7.22 -10.50 -27.17
C ASN A 552 -7.31 -8.98 -26.94
N LYS A 553 -6.95 -8.11 -27.88
CA LYS A 553 -6.99 -6.65 -27.71
C LYS A 553 -8.32 -6.07 -27.23
N GLN A 554 -9.44 -6.74 -27.50
CA GLN A 554 -10.77 -6.41 -26.99
C GLN A 554 -10.91 -6.52 -25.46
N LYS A 555 -9.99 -7.25 -24.80
CA LYS A 555 -9.91 -7.37 -23.33
C LYS A 555 -9.16 -6.21 -22.68
N LEU A 556 -8.52 -5.34 -23.48
CA LEU A 556 -7.89 -4.12 -23.00
C LEU A 556 -8.93 -3.03 -22.76
N HIS A 557 -8.61 -2.10 -21.86
CA HIS A 557 -9.35 -0.86 -21.68
C HIS A 557 -9.48 -0.15 -23.04
N PRO A 558 -10.64 0.42 -23.43
CA PRO A 558 -10.87 0.92 -24.79
C PRO A 558 -9.82 1.92 -25.29
N VAL A 559 -9.41 2.86 -24.43
CA VAL A 559 -8.36 3.84 -24.77
C VAL A 559 -6.98 3.17 -24.89
N THR A 560 -6.66 2.23 -23.99
CA THR A 560 -5.39 1.49 -24.04
C THR A 560 -5.32 0.64 -25.31
N ARG A 561 -6.43 0.00 -25.69
CA ARG A 561 -6.57 -0.69 -26.98
C ARG A 561 -6.27 0.23 -28.15
N GLN A 562 -6.88 1.42 -28.18
CA GLN A 562 -6.65 2.40 -29.24
C GLN A 562 -5.17 2.80 -29.35
N VAL A 563 -4.48 2.99 -28.22
CA VAL A 563 -3.04 3.26 -28.19
C VAL A 563 -2.25 2.11 -28.84
N PHE A 564 -2.51 0.86 -28.43
CA PHE A 564 -1.80 -0.29 -29.01
C PHE A 564 -2.12 -0.55 -30.47
N GLU A 565 -3.37 -0.32 -30.91
CA GLU A 565 -3.74 -0.38 -32.33
C GLU A 565 -3.00 0.69 -33.15
N ALA A 566 -2.86 1.90 -32.60
CA ALA A 566 -2.08 2.97 -33.23
C ALA A 566 -0.58 2.63 -33.30
N ILE A 567 -0.01 1.97 -32.28
CA ILE A 567 1.37 1.49 -32.29
C ILE A 567 1.56 0.42 -33.37
N GLN A 568 0.71 -0.62 -33.41
CA GLN A 568 0.77 -1.67 -34.45
C GLN A 568 0.65 -1.09 -35.87
N ALA A 569 -0.15 -0.04 -36.05
CA ALA A 569 -0.35 0.61 -37.35
C ALA A 569 0.89 1.37 -37.87
N ARG A 570 1.87 1.73 -37.01
CA ARG A 570 3.09 2.46 -37.41
C ARG A 570 3.96 1.68 -38.38
N LYS A 571 3.98 0.33 -38.27
CA LYS A 571 4.83 -0.56 -39.07
C LYS A 571 6.29 -0.10 -39.08
N GLY A 572 6.84 0.28 -37.92
CA GLY A 572 8.24 0.66 -37.79
C GLY A 572 9.19 -0.43 -38.26
N THR A 573 10.35 -0.02 -38.74
CA THR A 573 11.41 -0.93 -39.15
C THR A 573 12.53 -0.94 -38.12
N ALA A 574 13.34 -2.00 -38.09
CA ALA A 574 14.56 -2.03 -37.27
C ALA A 574 15.49 -0.82 -37.56
N VAL A 575 15.50 -0.32 -38.80
CA VAL A 575 16.27 0.87 -39.17
C VAL A 575 15.73 2.13 -38.48
N ASN A 576 14.42 2.26 -38.28
CA ASN A 576 13.84 3.35 -37.49
C ASN A 576 14.33 3.27 -36.04
N LEU A 577 14.26 2.09 -35.43
CA LEU A 577 14.75 1.84 -34.07
C LEU A 577 16.21 2.25 -33.88
N PHE A 578 17.11 1.77 -34.73
CA PHE A 578 18.52 2.12 -34.61
C PHE A 578 18.80 3.61 -34.83
N ARG A 579 18.06 4.28 -35.74
CA ARG A 579 18.19 5.74 -35.90
C ARG A 579 17.75 6.49 -34.64
N ASP A 580 16.67 6.07 -34.01
CA ASP A 580 16.19 6.73 -32.78
C ASP A 580 17.10 6.43 -31.58
N LEU A 581 17.72 5.24 -31.52
CA LEU A 581 18.79 4.93 -30.56
C LEU A 581 20.04 5.80 -30.77
N HIS A 582 20.44 6.05 -32.03
CA HIS A 582 21.55 6.96 -32.31
C HIS A 582 21.25 8.39 -31.85
N LYS A 583 20.06 8.90 -32.17
CA LYS A 583 19.60 10.22 -31.68
C LYS A 583 19.60 10.28 -30.16
N GLN A 584 19.09 9.26 -29.48
CA GLN A 584 19.13 9.19 -28.03
C GLN A 584 20.57 9.31 -27.50
N ALA A 585 21.52 8.57 -28.08
CA ALA A 585 22.92 8.64 -27.67
C ALA A 585 23.53 10.03 -27.88
N GLU A 586 23.20 10.70 -29.00
CA GLU A 586 23.59 12.08 -29.29
C GLU A 586 23.02 13.04 -28.23
N TYR A 587 21.71 12.99 -27.97
CA TYR A 587 21.06 13.91 -27.02
C TYR A 587 21.52 13.68 -25.59
N VAL A 588 21.76 12.41 -25.19
CA VAL A 588 22.35 12.08 -23.88
C VAL A 588 23.73 12.72 -23.74
N ARG A 589 24.56 12.69 -24.80
CA ARG A 589 25.90 13.30 -24.76
C ARG A 589 25.81 14.82 -24.59
N GLU A 590 24.95 15.49 -25.36
CA GLU A 590 24.75 16.94 -25.25
C GLU A 590 24.28 17.35 -23.85
N VAL A 591 23.32 16.61 -23.29
CA VAL A 591 22.77 16.91 -21.95
C VAL A 591 23.76 16.62 -20.82
N GLN A 592 24.68 15.67 -20.99
CA GLN A 592 25.78 15.43 -20.05
C GLN A 592 26.75 16.62 -19.96
N ASP A 593 26.92 17.38 -21.05
CA ASP A 593 27.76 18.59 -21.03
C ASP A 593 27.04 19.79 -20.37
N ILE A 594 25.70 19.76 -20.35
CA ILE A 594 24.84 20.77 -19.71
C ILE A 594 24.70 20.51 -18.19
N LEU A 595 24.30 19.28 -17.82
CA LEU A 595 23.98 18.89 -16.45
C LEU A 595 25.21 18.31 -15.74
N THR A 596 25.99 19.20 -15.12
CA THR A 596 27.30 18.83 -14.55
C THR A 596 27.33 18.93 -13.03
N LEU A 597 28.22 18.15 -12.40
CA LEU A 597 28.65 18.29 -11.01
C LEU A 597 30.16 18.56 -11.00
N LYS A 598 30.57 19.77 -10.57
CA LYS A 598 31.97 20.21 -10.62
C LYS A 598 32.40 20.78 -9.28
N GLU A 599 33.67 20.57 -8.93
CA GLU A 599 34.26 21.28 -7.80
C GLU A 599 34.62 22.69 -8.27
N VAL A 600 34.05 23.72 -7.64
CA VAL A 600 34.26 25.13 -7.99
C VAL A 600 35.24 25.81 -7.05
N GLU A 601 35.27 25.37 -5.79
CA GLU A 601 36.21 25.78 -4.75
C GLU A 601 36.57 24.53 -3.93
N GLU A 602 37.69 24.56 -3.19
CA GLU A 602 38.10 23.42 -2.36
C GLU A 602 36.98 23.04 -1.37
N GLY A 603 36.42 21.84 -1.52
CA GLY A 603 35.31 21.37 -0.68
C GLY A 603 33.92 21.89 -1.05
N VAL A 604 33.79 22.64 -2.15
CA VAL A 604 32.52 23.18 -2.66
C VAL A 604 32.24 22.60 -4.05
N ASP A 605 31.21 21.77 -4.13
CA ASP A 605 30.68 21.31 -5.42
C ASP A 605 29.55 22.24 -5.89
N GLU A 606 29.43 22.41 -7.20
CA GLU A 606 28.31 23.07 -7.87
C GLU A 606 27.64 22.06 -8.80
N ILE A 607 26.32 21.93 -8.68
CA ILE A 607 25.49 21.10 -9.56
C ILE A 607 24.64 21.97 -10.49
N THR A 608 24.56 21.57 -11.76
CA THR A 608 23.61 22.14 -12.72
C THR A 608 22.33 21.30 -12.75
N LEU A 609 21.21 21.99 -12.58
CA LEU A 609 19.87 21.42 -12.56
C LEU A 609 19.04 21.96 -13.72
N ILE A 610 17.97 21.24 -14.05
CA ILE A 610 16.87 21.79 -14.84
C ILE A 610 15.58 21.67 -14.04
N ILE A 611 14.82 22.77 -14.01
CA ILE A 611 13.58 22.86 -13.25
C ILE A 611 12.47 23.12 -14.24
N VAL A 612 11.48 22.23 -14.24
CA VAL A 612 10.35 22.28 -15.18
C VAL A 612 9.04 22.17 -14.40
N PRO A 613 7.93 22.74 -14.88
CA PRO A 613 6.61 22.36 -14.38
C PRO A 613 6.46 20.84 -14.50
N THR A 614 5.99 20.15 -13.46
CA THR A 614 5.85 18.68 -13.52
C THR A 614 4.94 18.23 -14.66
N THR A 615 3.91 19.03 -14.94
CA THR A 615 2.94 18.86 -16.03
C THR A 615 2.29 20.21 -16.33
N PRO A 616 1.77 20.47 -17.55
CA PRO A 616 1.28 21.82 -17.90
C PRO A 616 -0.05 22.25 -17.25
N PHE A 617 -0.89 21.32 -16.80
CA PHE A 617 -2.20 21.61 -16.18
C PHE A 617 -2.75 20.37 -15.45
N HIS A 618 -3.76 20.57 -14.60
CA HIS A 618 -4.49 19.49 -13.92
C HIS A 618 -5.86 19.26 -14.60
N PRO A 619 -6.03 18.21 -15.42
CA PRO A 619 -7.29 17.99 -16.14
C PRO A 619 -8.40 17.44 -15.24
N MET A 620 -9.63 17.74 -15.62
CA MET A 620 -10.81 17.07 -15.09
C MET A 620 -10.97 15.68 -15.72
N ILE A 621 -11.54 14.75 -14.95
CA ILE A 621 -11.83 13.38 -15.43
C ILE A 621 -12.75 13.44 -16.66
N LYS A 622 -13.77 14.30 -16.63
CA LYS A 622 -14.69 14.50 -17.74
C LYS A 622 -13.99 14.98 -19.02
N GLU A 623 -13.03 15.90 -18.90
CA GLU A 623 -12.26 16.38 -20.05
C GLU A 623 -11.45 15.22 -20.66
N VAL A 624 -10.86 14.38 -19.81
CA VAL A 624 -10.14 13.18 -20.24
C VAL A 624 -11.07 12.14 -20.88
N GLU A 625 -12.32 12.02 -20.43
CA GLU A 625 -13.29 11.14 -21.09
C GLU A 625 -13.64 11.62 -22.51
N GLU A 626 -13.68 12.95 -22.72
CA GLU A 626 -13.96 13.58 -24.02
C GLU A 626 -12.76 13.49 -24.99
N ASP A 627 -11.52 13.69 -24.50
CA ASP A 627 -10.30 13.61 -25.31
C ASP A 627 -9.15 12.86 -24.60
N PRO A 628 -9.27 11.53 -24.46
CA PRO A 628 -8.37 10.73 -23.62
C PRO A 628 -6.95 10.61 -24.16
N ILE A 629 -6.74 10.81 -25.46
CA ILE A 629 -5.43 10.64 -26.09
C ILE A 629 -4.68 11.97 -26.11
N ALA A 630 -5.30 13.06 -26.56
CA ALA A 630 -4.58 14.33 -26.70
C ALA A 630 -4.26 14.95 -25.34
N ILE A 631 -5.20 14.93 -24.39
CA ILE A 631 -4.94 15.43 -23.03
C ILE A 631 -3.79 14.64 -22.40
N ASN A 632 -3.82 13.31 -22.48
CA ASN A 632 -2.73 12.47 -21.97
C ASN A 632 -1.38 12.82 -22.61
N GLY A 633 -1.34 13.06 -23.93
CA GLY A 633 -0.10 13.47 -24.62
C GLY A 633 0.45 14.78 -24.08
N ARG A 634 -0.41 15.79 -23.86
CA ARG A 634 0.00 17.10 -23.31
C ARG A 634 0.52 17.02 -21.88
N LEU A 635 0.04 16.08 -21.05
CA LEU A 635 0.55 15.95 -19.68
C LEU A 635 2.06 15.62 -19.62
N GLY A 636 2.62 15.08 -20.70
CA GLY A 636 4.02 14.65 -20.78
C GLY A 636 5.00 15.65 -21.36
N SER A 637 4.58 16.89 -21.64
CA SER A 637 5.41 17.90 -22.30
C SER A 637 6.73 18.21 -21.60
N PHE A 638 6.81 17.97 -20.29
CA PHE A 638 8.02 18.20 -19.49
C PHE A 638 8.52 16.93 -18.79
N ALA A 639 8.06 15.75 -19.22
CA ALA A 639 8.26 14.52 -18.47
C ALA A 639 8.95 13.40 -19.25
N HIS A 640 8.64 13.23 -20.56
CA HIS A 640 9.09 12.07 -21.34
C HIS A 640 10.60 12.00 -21.47
N PHE A 641 11.27 13.15 -21.63
CA PHE A 641 12.72 13.20 -21.83
C PHE A 641 13.52 12.64 -20.65
N GLY A 642 12.94 12.58 -19.44
CA GLY A 642 13.65 12.20 -18.22
C GLY A 642 14.38 10.86 -18.32
N ASN A 643 13.69 9.78 -18.70
CA ASN A 643 14.35 8.48 -18.87
C ASN A 643 15.08 8.35 -20.21
N VAL A 644 14.59 9.02 -21.26
CA VAL A 644 15.24 9.05 -22.57
C VAL A 644 16.66 9.61 -22.46
N LEU A 645 16.85 10.63 -21.63
CA LEU A 645 18.13 11.28 -21.35
C LEU A 645 18.85 10.71 -20.11
N ASP A 646 18.28 9.65 -19.50
CA ASP A 646 18.86 8.99 -18.33
C ASP A 646 19.07 9.91 -17.10
N LEU A 647 18.15 10.84 -16.91
CA LEU A 647 18.18 11.84 -15.85
C LEU A 647 17.66 11.26 -14.54
N VAL A 648 18.03 11.90 -13.43
CA VAL A 648 17.37 11.73 -12.12
C VAL A 648 16.34 12.84 -11.97
N GLY A 649 15.21 12.59 -11.31
CA GLY A 649 14.24 13.65 -11.00
C GLY A 649 13.52 13.50 -9.68
N VAL A 650 13.25 14.63 -9.01
CA VAL A 650 12.35 14.73 -7.85
C VAL A 650 11.20 15.66 -8.25
N ALA A 651 9.96 15.15 -8.20
CA ALA A 651 8.75 15.95 -8.34
C ALA A 651 8.23 16.33 -6.96
N ILE A 652 8.01 17.62 -6.76
CA ILE A 652 7.57 18.18 -5.47
C ILE A 652 6.41 19.16 -5.69
N PRO A 653 5.35 19.08 -4.87
CA PRO A 653 4.34 20.14 -4.79
C PRO A 653 4.98 21.40 -4.18
N CYS A 654 4.76 22.56 -4.77
CA CYS A 654 5.42 23.81 -4.35
C CYS A 654 4.57 25.06 -4.59
N GLY A 655 3.25 24.90 -4.67
CA GLY A 655 2.33 26.03 -4.82
C GLY A 655 0.88 25.58 -4.84
N ARG A 656 -0.03 26.52 -4.61
CA ARG A 656 -1.48 26.24 -4.56
C ARG A 656 -2.29 27.26 -5.37
N TYR A 657 -3.43 26.82 -5.89
CA TYR A 657 -4.35 27.70 -6.59
C TYR A 657 -5.81 27.29 -6.44
N GLU A 658 -6.70 28.25 -6.54
CA GLU A 658 -8.14 27.98 -6.56
C GLU A 658 -8.60 27.53 -7.95
N SER A 659 -9.17 26.33 -8.04
CA SER A 659 -9.85 25.82 -9.22
C SER A 659 -11.13 26.61 -9.51
N HIS A 660 -11.48 26.70 -10.80
CA HIS A 660 -12.78 27.19 -11.24
C HIS A 660 -13.93 26.23 -10.92
N VAL A 661 -13.62 24.99 -10.53
CA VAL A 661 -14.60 23.97 -10.17
C VAL A 661 -15.01 24.11 -8.70
N LEU A 662 -16.31 24.02 -8.45
CA LEU A 662 -16.87 23.99 -7.10
C LEU A 662 -16.99 22.55 -6.60
N ASN A 663 -16.71 22.34 -5.31
CA ASN A 663 -17.01 21.08 -4.64
C ASN A 663 -18.51 20.92 -4.37
N GLU A 664 -18.90 19.78 -3.80
CA GLU A 664 -20.29 19.46 -3.43
C GLU A 664 -20.92 20.49 -2.48
N ALA A 665 -20.11 21.24 -1.72
CA ALA A 665 -20.54 22.31 -0.83
C ALA A 665 -20.57 23.70 -1.50
N GLY A 666 -20.34 23.79 -2.81
CA GLY A 666 -20.35 25.05 -3.58
C GLY A 666 -19.11 25.93 -3.36
N LYS A 667 -18.03 25.42 -2.75
CA LYS A 667 -16.77 26.13 -2.54
C LYS A 667 -15.76 25.79 -3.64
N LYS A 668 -14.98 26.77 -4.10
CA LYS A 668 -13.83 26.51 -4.98
C LYS A 668 -12.88 25.49 -4.33
N VAL A 669 -12.33 24.60 -5.14
CA VAL A 669 -11.36 23.59 -4.71
C VAL A 669 -9.95 24.17 -4.79
N GLU A 670 -9.15 24.03 -3.73
CA GLU A 670 -7.72 24.35 -3.80
C GLU A 670 -6.96 23.16 -4.41
N LEU A 671 -6.21 23.41 -5.47
CA LEU A 671 -5.39 22.45 -6.20
C LEU A 671 -3.91 22.84 -6.10
N LEU A 672 -3.04 21.93 -6.55
CA LEU A 672 -1.61 22.04 -6.38
C LEU A 672 -0.89 22.34 -7.69
N PHE A 673 0.15 23.16 -7.58
CA PHE A 673 1.21 23.31 -8.57
C PHE A 673 2.48 22.64 -8.05
N GLY A 674 3.32 22.15 -8.96
CA GLY A 674 4.58 21.52 -8.61
C GLY A 674 5.57 21.51 -9.76
N VAL A 675 6.83 21.32 -9.39
CA VAL A 675 7.95 21.26 -10.32
C VAL A 675 8.61 19.89 -10.25
N THR A 676 9.22 19.48 -11.36
CA THR A 676 10.22 18.41 -11.34
C THR A 676 11.59 19.05 -11.44
N VAL A 677 12.43 18.79 -10.45
CA VAL A 677 13.85 19.13 -10.45
C VAL A 677 14.61 17.94 -11.02
N LEU A 678 15.35 18.14 -12.10
CA LEU A 678 16.10 17.07 -12.77
C LEU A 678 17.59 17.41 -12.87
N THR A 679 18.41 16.37 -12.87
CA THR A 679 19.85 16.47 -13.10
C THR A 679 20.40 15.22 -13.79
N GLY A 680 21.69 15.23 -14.10
CA GLY A 680 22.37 14.14 -14.80
C GLY A 680 22.38 12.82 -14.04
N MET A 681 22.58 11.75 -14.80
CA MET A 681 22.75 10.38 -14.31
C MET A 681 23.78 10.29 -13.16
N GLY A 682 23.39 9.66 -12.05
CA GLY A 682 24.28 9.34 -10.93
C GLY A 682 24.40 10.43 -9.86
N PHE A 683 23.70 11.56 -10.01
CA PHE A 683 23.62 12.63 -9.00
C PHE A 683 22.40 12.49 -8.08
N ASP A 684 21.94 11.26 -7.87
CA ASP A 684 20.75 10.96 -7.06
C ASP A 684 20.83 11.51 -5.64
N GLY A 685 21.96 11.29 -4.95
CA GLY A 685 22.15 11.74 -3.57
C GLY A 685 22.29 13.25 -3.48
N GLU A 686 23.02 13.86 -4.41
CA GLU A 686 23.17 15.32 -4.51
C GLU A 686 21.82 16.01 -4.77
N LEU A 687 20.99 15.45 -5.65
CA LEU A 687 19.65 15.96 -5.94
C LEU A 687 18.73 15.82 -4.72
N LEU A 688 18.68 14.65 -4.08
CA LEU A 688 17.85 14.42 -2.90
C LEU A 688 18.23 15.36 -1.75
N LYS A 689 19.54 15.54 -1.50
CA LYS A 689 20.03 16.46 -0.47
C LYS A 689 19.56 17.89 -0.73
N LEU A 690 19.77 18.40 -1.94
CA LEU A 690 19.36 19.77 -2.27
C LEU A 690 17.85 19.96 -2.19
N VAL A 691 17.08 19.08 -2.82
CA VAL A 691 15.62 19.25 -2.88
C VAL A 691 14.99 19.07 -1.49
N GLY A 692 15.57 18.26 -0.62
CA GLY A 692 15.14 18.15 0.79
C GLY A 692 15.33 19.44 1.59
N GLU A 693 16.36 20.23 1.27
CA GLU A 693 16.54 21.57 1.87
C GLU A 693 15.52 22.60 1.33
N TRP A 694 14.94 22.35 0.15
CA TRP A 694 14.02 23.28 -0.51
C TRP A 694 12.55 23.11 -0.09
N GLU A 695 12.17 21.99 0.54
CA GLU A 695 10.78 21.76 0.97
C GLU A 695 10.28 22.92 1.85
N GLU A 696 11.11 23.41 2.78
CA GLU A 696 10.80 24.58 3.60
C GLU A 696 10.65 25.88 2.79
N TRP A 697 11.42 26.05 1.71
CA TRP A 697 11.35 27.25 0.86
C TRP A 697 10.07 27.30 0.04
N PHE A 698 9.53 26.13 -0.32
CA PHE A 698 8.33 26.02 -1.12
C PHE A 698 7.04 26.13 -0.32
N ASP A 699 7.08 25.88 0.99
CA ASP A 699 5.95 26.12 1.89
C ASP A 699 5.53 27.61 1.93
N ASP A 700 6.46 28.52 1.66
CA ASP A 700 6.20 29.97 1.59
C ASP A 700 5.48 30.42 0.31
N ILE A 701 5.38 29.56 -0.72
CA ILE A 701 4.69 29.86 -1.98
C ILE A 701 3.17 29.71 -1.76
N GLY A 702 2.55 30.80 -1.26
CA GLY A 702 1.13 30.87 -0.91
C GLY A 702 0.13 30.61 -2.05
N SER A 703 -1.17 30.66 -1.70
CA SER A 703 -2.26 30.37 -2.65
C SER A 703 -2.52 31.53 -3.62
N VAL A 704 -2.62 31.23 -4.92
CA VAL A 704 -2.92 32.22 -5.97
C VAL A 704 -4.37 32.08 -6.43
N ASP A 705 -5.13 33.17 -6.46
CA ASP A 705 -6.49 33.15 -7.02
C ASP A 705 -6.43 32.89 -8.53
N GLY A 706 -7.08 31.81 -8.97
CA GLY A 706 -7.21 31.44 -10.38
C GLY A 706 -8.14 32.37 -11.16
N GLY A 707 -8.82 33.31 -10.49
CA GLY A 707 -9.75 34.26 -11.06
C GLY A 707 -9.12 35.39 -11.90
N SER A 708 -8.51 35.08 -13.04
CA SER A 708 -8.33 36.08 -14.10
C SER A 708 -8.66 35.47 -15.46
N ARG A 709 -9.83 35.85 -15.99
CA ARG A 709 -10.10 35.81 -17.44
C ARG A 709 -9.27 36.92 -18.08
N GLU A 710 -8.17 36.56 -18.70
CA GLU A 710 -7.59 37.31 -19.83
C GLU A 710 -7.30 36.35 -20.98
#